data_AF-A0AA41MGT2-F1
#
_entry.id   AF-A0AA41MGT2-F1
#
_cell.length_a   1.000
_cell.length_b   1.000
_cell.length_c   1.000
_cell.angle_alpha   90.00
_cell.angle_beta   90.00
_cell.angle_gamma   90.00
#
_symmetry.space_group_name_H-M   'P 1'
#
loop_
_entity.id
_entity.type
_entity.pdbx_description
1 polymer ?
#
loop_
_entity_poly.entity_id
_entity_poly.type
_entity_poly.pdbx_seq_one_letter_code
_entity_poly.pdbx_strand_id
1 'polypeptide(L)'
;MSPDVPLLNDYKQDFFLKRFPQTVLGGPRLKLGFCAPPYVYVNQIILFLMPWVLGGVGTLLYQLSILKDYYTASLSGGLMLFTAFVIQFTSLYAKNKSVTVQRMLVTDILAEEDEHEFTSCAGAETVKFLIPGKKYVANIVFHSVLAGLVGIMRDRLIQLISKLQFAATVLVASWTEKKQRRKTTATLCILNIVFSPFVMVIIVFSTLLSSPLLPLFTLPVFFVGFPRPIQVWPGAVGTTACVCADTVFYSQMVPSLTAALQTAMASGSLGLLLPGSHYLGRFQDRLIWIMILERGYTYCCINIKGLELQETSCHMAEAQRVDEVFDSAFEPEEYTKVCSLNEHFGNVLTPCTVLPVKLYSDARNVLSGIIDSHENLKEFKGDLVKVLVWILIQYCAKRPSMQENIHKCESKRETPLVILPASNTSPHTKSPEDTDSLNSETFDDWSDDNIFDDEPSIKKKEEKQQLKDFQGTNLPIPGSVDSQRVGDHSTGTVAENSLYKAVMLGYPAVDKGKQEEMAYVPLMDFSCSHSHLLSLPEEWRSNFMPNSTMKELSSLFPEDWYLFVLRQLKCFHSEEKASTLLEEIAKDKVLKDFYVHTVMTCYFSLIGIDNVVPSPGHILRVFNGVLPWSGALDWLTEKTELFHLALKAFRYTLKLMVDKASLGAIEDFTELASCLDEYESDWYIGLVSDEKWKEAILQEKPCLFSLGYDPNMGVYTGRVLTLQELLIQVGKLNAEAVRGQWANLSWELLYATNDDEERYSIQAHPLLLRNLTVQAADPPLGYPIYSSKPLSIHLY
;
A
#
# COMPACT_ATOMS: atom_id res chain seq x y z
N MET A 1 41.65 62.09 -14.45
CA MET A 1 40.32 62.03 -13.79
C MET A 1 40.54 62.47 -12.35
N SER A 2 39.92 63.58 -11.91
CA SER A 2 40.00 64.01 -10.51
C SER A 2 39.28 62.99 -9.60
N PRO A 3 39.81 62.70 -8.40
CA PRO A 3 39.25 61.71 -7.49
C PRO A 3 37.93 62.12 -6.79
N ASP A 4 37.47 63.36 -6.97
CA ASP A 4 36.33 63.93 -6.22
C ASP A 4 35.03 64.10 -7.03
N VAL A 5 34.91 63.47 -8.21
CA VAL A 5 33.64 63.52 -8.98
C VAL A 5 32.81 62.28 -8.64
N PRO A 6 31.66 62.41 -7.94
CA PRO A 6 30.80 61.27 -7.64
C PRO A 6 30.32 60.60 -8.94
N LEU A 7 30.31 59.27 -8.94
CA LEU A 7 29.99 58.44 -10.11
C LEU A 7 28.58 58.78 -10.67
N LEU A 8 27.67 59.14 -9.77
CA LEU A 8 26.40 59.81 -10.05
C LEU A 8 26.45 61.25 -9.49
N ASN A 9 26.52 62.22 -10.39
CA ASN A 9 26.18 63.62 -10.09
C ASN A 9 24.65 63.78 -10.06
N ASP A 10 24.10 64.80 -9.42
CA ASP A 10 22.64 65.02 -9.26
C ASP A 10 21.87 64.91 -10.60
N TYR A 11 22.46 65.46 -11.67
CA TYR A 11 21.95 65.33 -13.04
C TYR A 11 21.87 63.86 -13.54
N LYS A 12 22.91 63.06 -13.27
CA LYS A 12 22.94 61.64 -13.67
C LYS A 12 21.96 60.80 -12.85
N GLN A 13 21.71 61.17 -11.60
CA GLN A 13 20.75 60.50 -10.74
C GLN A 13 19.32 60.71 -11.23
N ASP A 14 18.97 61.94 -11.61
CA ASP A 14 17.65 62.22 -12.21
C ASP A 14 17.48 61.51 -13.56
N PHE A 15 18.54 61.47 -14.38
CA PHE A 15 18.54 60.69 -15.61
C PHE A 15 18.36 59.18 -15.38
N PHE A 16 19.03 58.62 -14.37
CA PHE A 16 18.88 57.22 -13.97
C PHE A 16 17.46 56.93 -13.47
N LEU A 17 16.90 57.77 -12.60
CA LEU A 17 15.55 57.61 -12.06
C LEU A 17 14.45 57.70 -13.13
N LYS A 18 14.67 58.46 -14.21
CA LYS A 18 13.76 58.49 -15.36
C LYS A 18 13.81 57.20 -16.18
N ARG A 19 15.01 56.64 -16.44
CA ARG A 19 15.20 55.48 -17.36
C ARG A 19 15.12 54.11 -16.69
N PHE A 20 15.52 54.00 -15.42
CA PHE A 20 15.50 52.74 -14.67
C PHE A 20 14.12 52.05 -14.65
N PRO A 21 13.00 52.72 -14.29
CA PRO A 21 11.68 52.07 -14.32
C PRO A 21 11.26 51.66 -15.73
N GLN A 22 11.64 52.44 -16.76
CA GLN A 22 11.38 52.11 -18.16
C GLN A 22 12.12 50.83 -18.59
N THR A 23 13.37 50.66 -18.16
CA THR A 23 14.19 49.49 -18.45
C THR A 23 13.70 48.24 -17.70
N VAL A 24 13.36 48.37 -16.41
CA VAL A 24 12.90 47.25 -15.57
C VAL A 24 11.51 46.76 -16.00
N LEU A 25 10.58 47.68 -16.27
CA LEU A 25 9.21 47.35 -16.70
C LEU A 25 9.11 47.08 -18.21
N GLY A 26 10.21 47.21 -18.95
CA GLY A 26 10.28 46.89 -20.37
C GLY A 26 9.46 47.80 -21.29
N GLY A 27 9.11 49.01 -20.87
CA GLY A 27 8.21 49.87 -21.66
C GLY A 27 7.80 51.23 -21.06
N PRO A 28 7.02 51.27 -19.96
CA PRO A 28 6.35 52.50 -19.52
C PRO A 28 7.32 53.57 -18.99
N ARG A 29 7.08 54.84 -19.36
CA ARG A 29 7.89 55.99 -18.97
C ARG A 29 7.15 56.83 -17.92
N LEU A 30 7.36 56.49 -16.64
CA LEU A 30 6.61 57.07 -15.52
C LEU A 30 7.01 58.50 -15.16
N LYS A 31 8.24 58.94 -15.46
CA LYS A 31 8.75 60.31 -15.19
C LYS A 31 9.33 60.88 -16.49
N LEU A 32 8.63 61.85 -17.10
CA LEU A 32 8.95 62.34 -18.45
C LEU A 32 9.82 63.61 -18.49
N GLY A 33 10.06 64.29 -17.37
CA GLY A 33 10.96 65.47 -17.34
C GLY A 33 10.38 66.74 -17.99
N PHE A 34 9.33 66.62 -18.81
CA PHE A 34 8.53 67.71 -19.38
C PHE A 34 7.04 67.49 -19.11
N CYS A 35 6.22 68.54 -19.23
CA CYS A 35 4.77 68.47 -19.01
C CYS A 35 4.06 67.71 -20.15
N ALA A 36 3.88 66.40 -19.99
CA ALA A 36 3.11 65.58 -20.92
C ALA A 36 1.60 65.59 -20.55
N PRO A 37 0.68 65.57 -21.54
CA PRO A 37 -0.75 65.47 -21.29
C PRO A 37 -1.12 64.16 -20.56
N PRO A 38 -2.15 64.18 -19.68
CA PRO A 38 -2.51 63.04 -18.83
C PRO A 38 -2.90 61.77 -19.61
N TYR A 39 -3.45 61.90 -20.82
CA TYR A 39 -3.82 60.77 -21.66
C TYR A 39 -2.61 59.91 -22.09
N VAL A 40 -1.39 60.48 -22.14
CA VAL A 40 -0.18 59.72 -22.48
C VAL A 40 0.14 58.69 -21.40
N TYR A 41 0.06 59.09 -20.13
CA TYR A 41 0.26 58.19 -18.99
C TYR A 41 -0.82 57.12 -18.90
N VAL A 42 -2.08 57.51 -19.11
CA VAL A 42 -3.22 56.57 -19.14
C VAL A 42 -3.04 55.52 -20.24
N ASN A 43 -2.68 55.94 -21.45
CA ASN A 43 -2.44 55.02 -22.55
C ASN A 43 -1.25 54.07 -22.29
N GLN A 44 -0.18 54.52 -21.61
CA GLN A 44 0.92 53.64 -21.21
C GLN A 44 0.47 52.57 -20.22
N ILE A 45 -0.31 52.95 -19.21
CA ILE A 45 -0.84 52.03 -18.20
C ILE A 45 -1.77 51.01 -18.88
N ILE A 46 -2.66 51.47 -19.76
CA ILE A 46 -3.56 50.59 -20.52
C ILE A 46 -2.75 49.60 -21.36
N LEU A 47 -1.79 50.06 -22.16
CA LEU A 47 -0.95 49.18 -22.99
C LEU A 47 -0.16 48.16 -22.16
N PHE A 48 0.27 48.52 -20.96
CA PHE A 48 0.99 47.64 -20.04
C PHE A 48 0.08 46.56 -19.41
N LEU A 49 -1.15 46.94 -19.01
CA LEU A 49 -2.10 46.03 -18.35
C LEU A 49 -2.91 45.17 -19.33
N MET A 50 -3.04 45.57 -20.59
CA MET A 50 -3.92 44.92 -21.56
C MET A 50 -3.63 43.41 -21.76
N PRO A 51 -2.37 42.94 -21.86
CA PRO A 51 -2.08 41.50 -21.91
C PRO A 51 -2.53 40.73 -20.67
N TRP A 52 -2.46 41.35 -19.49
CA TRP A 52 -2.90 40.75 -18.23
C TRP A 52 -4.42 40.65 -18.16
N VAL A 53 -5.12 41.71 -18.58
CA VAL A 53 -6.59 41.73 -18.63
C VAL A 53 -7.11 40.69 -19.64
N LEU A 54 -6.53 40.63 -20.85
CA LEU A 54 -6.93 39.64 -21.85
C LEU A 54 -6.63 38.20 -21.45
N GLY A 55 -5.45 37.95 -20.85
CA GLY A 55 -5.14 36.65 -20.28
C GLY A 55 -6.11 36.28 -19.15
N GLY A 56 -6.42 37.25 -18.29
CA GLY A 56 -7.37 37.09 -17.18
C GLY A 56 -8.80 36.79 -17.62
N VAL A 57 -9.27 37.34 -18.75
CA VAL A 57 -10.59 37.00 -19.32
C VAL A 57 -10.67 35.53 -19.70
N GLY A 58 -9.60 34.97 -20.29
CA GLY A 58 -9.53 33.53 -20.57
C GLY A 58 -9.62 32.71 -19.28
N THR A 59 -8.81 33.05 -18.29
CA THR A 59 -8.81 32.37 -16.98
C THR A 59 -10.17 32.44 -16.29
N LEU A 60 -10.86 33.58 -16.37
CA LEU A 60 -12.16 33.79 -15.74
C LEU A 60 -13.28 32.99 -16.45
N LEU A 61 -13.24 32.92 -17.78
CA LEU A 61 -14.18 32.08 -18.57
C LEU A 61 -13.99 30.58 -18.30
N TYR A 62 -12.75 30.16 -18.03
CA TYR A 62 -12.45 28.80 -17.58
C TYR A 62 -12.96 28.54 -16.15
N GLN A 63 -12.69 29.46 -15.22
CA GLN A 63 -13.17 29.35 -13.83
C GLN A 63 -14.70 29.33 -13.71
N LEU A 64 -15.40 30.02 -14.61
CA LEU A 64 -16.87 29.97 -14.68
C LEU A 64 -17.41 28.75 -15.46
N SER A 65 -16.54 27.81 -15.85
CA SER A 65 -16.89 26.59 -16.61
C SER A 65 -17.60 26.84 -17.95
N ILE A 66 -17.40 28.02 -18.55
CA ILE A 66 -18.05 28.40 -19.81
C ILE A 66 -17.27 27.85 -21.02
N LEU A 67 -15.93 27.81 -20.94
CA LEU A 67 -15.05 27.25 -21.99
C LEU A 67 -14.15 26.14 -21.44
N LYS A 68 -13.96 25.09 -22.26
CA LYS A 68 -12.95 24.03 -22.03
C LYS A 68 -11.54 24.51 -22.34
N ASP A 69 -10.55 23.88 -21.73
CA ASP A 69 -9.13 24.28 -21.64
C ASP A 69 -8.50 24.63 -22.98
N TYR A 70 -8.67 23.77 -23.98
CA TYR A 70 -8.10 23.98 -25.31
C TYR A 70 -8.63 25.27 -25.96
N TYR A 71 -9.94 25.51 -25.82
CA TYR A 71 -10.57 26.71 -26.36
C TYR A 71 -10.20 27.95 -25.55
N THR A 72 -10.04 27.83 -24.23
CA THR A 72 -9.56 28.93 -23.39
C THR A 72 -8.11 29.31 -23.72
N ALA A 73 -7.23 28.34 -23.86
CA ALA A 73 -5.83 28.56 -24.24
C ALA A 73 -5.73 29.13 -25.66
N SER A 74 -6.53 28.62 -26.60
CA SER A 74 -6.61 29.14 -27.97
C SER A 74 -7.17 30.57 -28.01
N LEU A 75 -8.20 30.88 -27.20
CA LEU A 75 -8.81 32.19 -27.10
C LEU A 75 -7.85 33.21 -26.47
N SER A 76 -7.25 32.90 -25.32
CA SER A 76 -6.29 33.77 -24.63
C SER A 76 -5.02 33.99 -25.47
N GLY A 77 -4.44 32.92 -26.01
CA GLY A 77 -3.31 33.00 -26.93
C GLY A 77 -3.63 33.75 -28.22
N GLY A 78 -4.82 33.53 -28.79
CA GLY A 78 -5.32 34.23 -29.97
C GLY A 78 -5.54 35.71 -29.72
N LEU A 79 -6.13 36.09 -28.59
CA LEU A 79 -6.31 37.48 -28.16
C LEU A 79 -4.96 38.18 -27.92
N MET A 80 -3.99 37.49 -27.32
CA MET A 80 -2.62 38.00 -27.16
C MET A 80 -1.91 38.19 -28.51
N LEU A 81 -2.02 37.22 -29.42
CA LEU A 81 -1.47 37.32 -30.77
C LEU A 81 -2.10 38.48 -31.55
N PHE A 82 -3.44 38.58 -31.53
CA PHE A 82 -4.17 39.66 -32.18
C PHE A 82 -3.72 41.03 -31.65
N THR A 83 -3.62 41.17 -30.33
CA THR A 83 -3.12 42.38 -29.68
C THR A 83 -1.69 42.71 -30.11
N ALA A 84 -0.80 41.72 -30.13
CA ALA A 84 0.57 41.89 -30.60
C ALA A 84 0.62 42.35 -32.06
N PHE A 85 -0.21 41.77 -32.93
CA PHE A 85 -0.35 42.19 -34.33
C PHE A 85 -0.87 43.63 -34.46
N VAL A 86 -1.91 44.00 -33.71
CA VAL A 86 -2.45 45.37 -33.70
C VAL A 86 -1.39 46.37 -33.25
N ILE A 87 -0.64 46.07 -32.18
CA ILE A 87 0.46 46.93 -31.69
C ILE A 87 1.56 47.05 -32.74
N GLN A 88 1.97 45.96 -33.38
CA GLN A 88 3.01 45.97 -34.42
C GLN A 88 2.56 46.71 -35.69
N PHE A 89 1.33 46.48 -36.15
CA PHE A 89 0.77 47.15 -37.31
C PHE A 89 0.58 48.65 -37.08
N THR A 90 0.11 49.03 -35.88
CA THR A 90 -0.01 50.44 -35.46
C THR A 90 1.36 51.11 -35.37
N SER A 91 2.39 50.39 -34.90
CA SER A 91 3.78 50.87 -34.92
C SER A 91 4.33 51.02 -36.34
N LEU A 92 4.02 50.10 -37.26
CA LEU A 92 4.39 50.18 -38.69
C LEU A 92 3.70 51.34 -39.40
N TYR A 93 2.39 51.50 -39.18
CA TYR A 93 1.60 52.59 -39.74
C TYR A 93 2.09 53.97 -39.24
N ALA A 94 2.43 54.08 -37.96
CA ALA A 94 3.02 55.30 -37.39
C ALA A 94 4.43 55.60 -37.93
N LYS A 95 5.22 54.58 -38.33
CA LYS A 95 6.53 54.78 -38.98
C LYS A 95 6.41 55.31 -40.41
N ASN A 96 5.37 54.89 -41.16
CA ASN A 96 5.17 55.31 -42.55
C ASN A 96 4.60 56.73 -42.67
N LYS A 97 3.99 57.28 -41.61
CA LYS A 97 3.38 58.60 -41.61
C LYS A 97 4.38 59.65 -41.08
N SER A 98 5.41 59.97 -41.85
CA SER A 98 6.33 61.07 -41.54
C SER A 98 5.64 62.41 -41.80
N VAL A 99 5.23 63.12 -40.73
CA VAL A 99 4.99 64.57 -40.81
C VAL A 99 6.35 65.26 -40.68
N THR A 100 6.59 66.23 -41.57
CA THR A 100 7.79 67.04 -41.69
C THR A 100 7.95 67.94 -40.45
N VAL A 101 8.61 67.45 -39.40
CA VAL A 101 8.98 68.29 -38.25
C VAL A 101 10.24 69.06 -38.62
N GLN A 102 10.11 70.39 -38.66
CA GLN A 102 11.20 71.33 -38.85
C GLN A 102 12.20 71.15 -37.69
N ARG A 103 13.39 70.65 -37.99
CA ARG A 103 14.47 70.48 -37.01
C ARG A 103 14.98 71.88 -36.63
N MET A 104 14.48 72.47 -35.56
CA MET A 104 15.14 73.63 -34.96
C MET A 104 16.47 73.16 -34.39
N LEU A 105 17.55 73.62 -35.01
CA LEU A 105 18.92 73.36 -34.60
C LEU A 105 19.19 74.23 -33.36
N VAL A 106 18.94 73.68 -32.18
CA VAL A 106 19.52 74.21 -30.94
C VAL A 106 20.75 73.36 -30.64
N THR A 107 21.91 73.99 -30.79
CA THR A 107 23.21 73.43 -30.41
C THR A 107 23.32 73.33 -28.89
N ASP A 108 23.07 72.15 -28.33
CA ASP A 108 23.76 71.70 -27.13
C ASP A 108 23.94 70.18 -27.15
N ILE A 109 25.19 69.71 -27.13
CA ILE A 109 25.59 68.34 -27.52
C ILE A 109 25.36 67.32 -26.37
N LEU A 110 24.81 67.74 -25.22
CA LEU A 110 24.65 66.89 -24.03
C LEU A 110 23.21 66.75 -23.50
N ALA A 111 22.23 67.38 -24.14
CA ALA A 111 20.81 67.32 -23.79
C ALA A 111 19.97 66.78 -24.97
N GLU A 112 20.20 65.53 -25.40
CA GLU A 112 19.22 64.80 -26.22
C GLU A 112 18.06 64.32 -25.32
N GLU A 113 17.21 65.25 -24.87
CA GLU A 113 15.82 64.93 -24.53
C GLU A 113 14.95 65.64 -25.58
N ASP A 114 14.55 64.91 -26.64
CA ASP A 114 13.60 65.40 -27.64
C ASP A 114 12.31 65.83 -26.90
N GLU A 115 12.02 67.12 -26.82
CA GLU A 115 10.70 67.60 -26.39
C GLU A 115 9.67 67.17 -27.44
N HIS A 116 8.71 66.35 -27.03
CA HIS A 116 7.65 65.85 -27.91
C HIS A 116 6.39 66.71 -27.71
N GLU A 117 6.01 67.47 -28.73
CA GLU A 117 4.67 68.05 -28.79
C GLU A 117 3.67 66.95 -29.17
N PHE A 118 2.62 66.77 -28.37
CA PHE A 118 1.58 65.77 -28.63
C PHE A 118 0.34 66.45 -29.20
N THR A 119 0.07 66.23 -30.48
CA THR A 119 -1.05 66.85 -31.20
C THR A 119 -2.43 66.22 -30.93
N SER A 120 -2.49 64.92 -30.57
CA SER A 120 -3.75 64.19 -30.29
C SER A 120 -3.51 62.87 -29.55
N CYS A 121 -4.52 62.33 -28.87
CA CYS A 121 -4.48 61.06 -28.13
C CYS A 121 -4.03 59.85 -28.97
N ALA A 122 -4.35 59.85 -30.28
CA ALA A 122 -3.95 58.82 -31.25
C ALA A 122 -3.10 59.38 -32.41
N GLY A 123 -2.47 60.54 -32.20
CA GLY A 123 -1.55 61.13 -33.18
C GLY A 123 -0.38 60.19 -33.48
N ALA A 124 0.18 60.26 -34.69
CA ALA A 124 1.32 59.43 -35.08
C ALA A 124 2.53 59.62 -34.14
N GLU A 125 2.69 60.83 -33.60
CA GLU A 125 3.70 61.20 -32.60
C GLU A 125 3.48 60.50 -31.25
N THR A 126 2.24 60.52 -30.74
CA THR A 126 1.84 59.82 -29.51
C THR A 126 2.00 58.31 -29.65
N VAL A 127 1.61 57.73 -30.79
CA VAL A 127 1.78 56.30 -31.06
C VAL A 127 3.26 55.90 -31.15
N LYS A 128 4.08 56.70 -31.83
CA LYS A 128 5.54 56.47 -31.94
C LYS A 128 6.25 56.60 -30.60
N PHE A 129 5.73 57.45 -29.71
CA PHE A 129 6.22 57.62 -28.34
C PHE A 129 5.80 56.47 -27.40
N LEU A 130 4.54 56.02 -27.48
CA LEU A 130 3.98 54.93 -26.66
C LEU A 130 4.54 53.56 -27.06
N ILE A 131 4.68 53.30 -28.36
CA ILE A 131 5.21 52.04 -28.91
C ILE A 131 6.49 52.37 -29.68
N PRO A 132 7.60 52.65 -28.97
CA PRO A 132 8.87 52.89 -29.63
C PRO A 132 9.28 51.61 -30.37
N GLY A 133 9.66 51.75 -31.64
CA GLY A 133 10.17 50.61 -32.39
C GLY A 133 11.35 49.98 -31.66
N LYS A 134 11.24 48.70 -31.29
CA LYS A 134 12.35 47.95 -30.69
C LYS A 134 13.49 47.89 -31.72
N LYS A 135 14.49 48.77 -31.57
CA LYS A 135 15.62 48.87 -32.49
C LYS A 135 16.56 47.66 -32.43
N TYR A 136 16.55 46.91 -31.32
CA TYR A 136 17.52 45.85 -31.08
C TYR A 136 16.85 44.53 -30.68
N VAL A 137 17.10 43.49 -31.46
CA VAL A 137 16.77 42.08 -31.14
C VAL A 137 17.31 41.68 -29.76
N ALA A 138 18.41 42.31 -29.31
CA ALA A 138 19.02 42.12 -28.00
C ALA A 138 18.05 42.30 -26.82
N ASN A 139 17.06 43.20 -26.90
CA ASN A 139 16.10 43.37 -25.80
C ASN A 139 15.16 42.16 -25.65
N ILE A 140 14.81 41.47 -26.74
CA ILE A 140 14.00 40.25 -26.69
C ILE A 140 14.80 39.14 -25.99
N VAL A 141 16.07 38.98 -26.38
CA VAL A 141 16.99 38.03 -25.74
C VAL A 141 17.18 38.36 -24.26
N PHE A 142 17.33 39.64 -23.91
CA PHE A 142 17.48 40.11 -22.53
C PHE A 142 16.26 39.77 -21.66
N HIS A 143 15.04 39.99 -22.14
CA HIS A 143 13.84 39.66 -21.37
C HIS A 143 13.66 38.14 -21.20
N SER A 144 14.01 37.33 -22.20
CA SER A 144 14.00 35.87 -22.05
C SER A 144 15.04 35.39 -21.03
N VAL A 145 16.24 35.97 -21.04
CA VAL A 145 17.29 35.69 -20.04
C VAL A 145 16.84 36.12 -18.64
N LEU A 146 16.21 37.30 -18.52
CA LEU A 146 15.69 37.79 -17.25
C LEU A 146 14.57 36.88 -16.69
N ALA A 147 13.65 36.41 -17.54
CA ALA A 147 12.62 35.46 -17.14
C ALA A 147 13.24 34.13 -16.65
N GLY A 148 14.27 33.63 -17.34
CA GLY A 148 15.05 32.48 -16.88
C GLY A 148 15.73 32.70 -15.53
N LEU A 149 16.36 33.86 -15.33
CA LEU A 149 16.98 34.24 -14.06
C LEU A 149 15.96 34.32 -12.92
N VAL A 150 14.79 34.91 -13.15
CA VAL A 150 13.71 34.96 -12.15
C VAL A 150 13.22 33.55 -11.80
N GLY A 151 13.10 32.67 -12.80
CA GLY A 151 12.77 31.26 -12.58
C GLY A 151 13.79 30.55 -11.69
N ILE A 152 15.09 30.72 -11.96
CA ILE A 152 16.17 30.15 -11.14
C ILE A 152 16.14 30.74 -9.72
N MET A 153 15.98 32.06 -9.58
CA MET A 153 15.91 32.71 -8.26
C MET A 153 14.73 32.20 -7.43
N ARG A 154 13.56 31.99 -8.06
CA ARG A 154 12.39 31.41 -7.40
C ARG A 154 12.67 29.99 -6.91
N ASP A 155 13.22 29.13 -7.76
CA ASP A 155 13.58 27.76 -7.39
C ASP A 155 14.59 27.74 -6.22
N ARG A 156 15.66 28.54 -6.33
CA ARG A 156 16.69 28.65 -5.29
C ARG A 156 16.14 29.21 -3.98
N LEU A 157 15.21 30.16 -4.03
CA LEU A 157 14.54 30.67 -2.84
C LEU A 157 13.71 29.59 -2.14
N ILE A 158 12.95 28.78 -2.90
CA ILE A 158 12.17 27.68 -2.33
C ILE A 158 13.11 26.67 -1.64
N GLN A 159 14.21 26.29 -2.30
CA GLN A 159 15.20 25.39 -1.71
C GLN A 159 15.86 25.98 -0.46
N LEU A 160 16.17 27.28 -0.45
CA LEU A 160 16.74 27.97 0.69
C LEU A 160 15.80 27.89 1.89
N ILE A 161 14.51 28.15 1.68
CA ILE A 161 13.50 28.08 2.74
C ILE A 161 13.39 26.65 3.29
N SER A 162 13.31 25.64 2.42
CA SER A 162 13.23 24.23 2.85
C SER A 162 14.47 23.82 3.66
N LYS A 163 15.66 24.25 3.26
CA LYS A 163 16.94 24.01 3.97
C LYS A 163 17.00 24.69 5.32
N LEU A 164 16.54 25.93 5.41
CA LEU A 164 16.46 26.66 6.67
C LEU A 164 15.48 26.02 7.63
N GLN A 165 14.30 25.61 7.14
CA GLN A 165 13.32 24.87 7.93
C GLN A 165 13.90 23.54 8.44
N PHE A 166 14.58 22.79 7.59
CA PHE A 166 15.22 21.54 7.98
C PHE A 166 16.33 21.76 9.03
N ALA A 167 17.23 22.73 8.82
CA ALA A 167 18.29 23.04 9.76
C ALA A 167 17.74 23.50 11.13
N ALA A 168 16.70 24.33 11.12
CA ALA A 168 16.00 24.75 12.33
C ALA A 168 15.32 23.56 13.04
N THR A 169 14.70 22.66 12.29
CA THR A 169 14.07 21.44 12.83
C THR A 169 15.09 20.56 13.55
N VAL A 170 16.25 20.30 12.92
CA VAL A 170 17.34 19.52 13.54
C VAL A 170 17.87 20.19 14.80
N LEU A 171 18.02 21.52 14.79
CA LEU A 171 18.44 22.29 15.96
C LEU A 171 17.43 22.19 17.11
N VAL A 172 16.15 22.41 16.83
CA VAL A 172 15.07 22.30 17.84
C VAL A 172 14.99 20.89 18.38
N ALA A 173 14.98 19.89 17.50
CA ALA A 173 14.92 18.48 17.88
C ALA A 173 16.07 18.08 18.81
N SER A 174 17.29 18.53 18.51
CA SER A 174 18.45 18.23 19.35
C SER A 174 18.27 18.69 20.81
N TRP A 175 17.47 19.73 21.04
CA TRP A 175 17.17 20.27 22.37
C TRP A 175 15.92 19.65 23.01
N THR A 176 14.86 19.43 22.23
CA THR A 176 13.55 18.98 22.72
C THR A 176 13.49 17.46 22.94
N GLU A 177 14.18 16.68 22.10
CA GLU A 177 14.14 15.21 22.15
C GLU A 177 15.05 14.65 23.24
N LYS A 178 14.46 14.01 24.25
CA LYS A 178 15.19 13.43 25.39
C LYS A 178 16.23 12.40 24.95
N LYS A 179 15.91 11.58 23.94
CA LYS A 179 16.82 10.54 23.42
C LYS A 179 18.03 11.12 22.67
N GLN A 180 17.88 12.30 22.06
CA GLN A 180 18.98 12.97 21.34
C GLN A 180 19.77 13.93 22.21
N ARG A 181 19.21 14.39 23.34
CA ARG A 181 19.84 15.35 24.24
C ARG A 181 21.06 14.75 24.95
N ARG A 182 22.23 14.90 24.32
CA ARG A 182 23.54 14.57 24.88
C ARG A 182 24.03 15.68 25.83
N LYS A 183 24.99 15.36 26.71
CA LYS A 183 25.68 16.36 27.56
C LYS A 183 26.32 17.51 26.76
N THR A 184 26.70 17.24 25.50
CA THR A 184 27.31 18.20 24.58
C THR A 184 26.31 19.02 23.75
N THR A 185 25.00 18.77 23.86
CA THR A 185 23.97 19.44 23.04
C THR A 185 23.98 20.95 23.24
N ALA A 186 24.08 21.42 24.48
CA ALA A 186 24.16 22.86 24.77
C ALA A 186 25.40 23.50 24.11
N THR A 187 26.54 22.81 24.15
CA THR A 187 27.77 23.25 23.48
C THR A 187 27.59 23.28 21.97
N LEU A 188 26.94 22.28 21.36
CA LEU A 188 26.67 22.25 19.92
C LEU A 188 25.70 23.35 19.49
N CYS A 189 24.68 23.66 20.28
CA CYS A 189 23.77 24.77 20.02
C CYS A 189 24.50 26.11 20.11
N ILE A 190 25.32 26.33 21.15
CA ILE A 190 26.15 27.53 21.29
C ILE A 190 27.11 27.64 20.11
N LEU A 191 27.75 26.55 19.70
CA LEU A 191 28.64 26.51 18.55
C LEU A 191 27.91 26.91 17.26
N ASN A 192 26.70 26.39 17.02
CA ASN A 192 25.89 26.77 15.86
C ASN A 192 25.47 28.24 15.90
N ILE A 193 25.19 28.82 17.07
CA ILE A 193 24.87 30.24 17.21
C ILE A 193 26.10 31.10 16.89
N VAL A 194 27.25 30.77 17.49
CA VAL A 194 28.52 31.50 17.29
C VAL A 194 29.00 31.41 15.84
N PHE A 195 28.94 30.21 15.25
CA PHE A 195 29.33 29.96 13.86
C PHE A 195 28.16 30.06 12.87
N SER A 196 27.06 30.70 13.26
CA SER A 196 25.88 30.84 12.41
C SER A 196 26.16 31.49 11.03
N PRO A 197 27.09 32.47 10.88
CA PRO A 197 27.42 32.98 9.55
C PRO A 197 28.03 31.90 8.65
N PHE A 198 28.83 30.99 9.22
CA PHE A 198 29.44 29.88 8.49
C PHE A 198 28.42 28.82 8.11
N VAL A 199 27.51 28.46 9.03
CA VAL A 199 26.38 27.55 8.73
C VAL A 199 25.50 28.13 7.63
N MET A 200 25.22 29.44 7.65
CA MET A 200 24.50 30.13 6.59
C MET A 200 25.25 30.08 5.24
N VAL A 201 26.57 30.24 5.24
CA VAL A 201 27.38 30.07 4.02
C VAL A 201 27.26 28.65 3.46
N ILE A 202 27.29 27.62 4.31
CA ILE A 202 27.08 26.23 3.90
C ILE A 202 25.68 26.05 3.29
N ILE A 203 24.64 26.57 3.93
CA ILE A 203 23.26 26.48 3.45
C ILE A 203 23.09 27.20 2.10
N VAL A 204 23.63 28.42 1.97
CA VAL A 204 23.58 29.19 0.72
C VAL A 204 24.36 28.47 -0.39
N PHE A 205 25.56 27.96 -0.09
CA PHE A 205 26.36 27.21 -1.06
C PHE A 205 25.65 25.93 -1.51
N SER A 206 25.07 25.18 -0.56
CA SER A 206 24.27 24.00 -0.85
C SER A 206 23.04 24.34 -1.69
N THR A 207 22.41 25.49 -1.44
CA THR A 207 21.29 26.01 -2.25
C THR A 207 21.72 26.32 -3.68
N LEU A 208 22.84 27.03 -3.86
CA LEU A 208 23.36 27.37 -5.20
C LEU A 208 23.61 26.12 -6.04
N LEU A 209 24.23 25.10 -5.43
CA LEU A 209 24.52 23.80 -6.06
C LEU A 209 23.32 22.88 -6.19
N SER A 210 22.17 23.22 -5.58
CA SER A 210 21.01 22.32 -5.48
C SER A 210 21.35 20.97 -4.83
N SER A 211 22.37 20.92 -3.99
CA SER A 211 22.80 19.73 -3.23
C SER A 211 21.97 19.56 -1.96
N PRO A 212 21.89 18.35 -1.39
CA PRO A 212 21.29 18.14 -0.08
C PRO A 212 22.18 18.68 1.04
N LEU A 213 21.57 19.13 2.13
CA LEU A 213 22.18 19.48 3.39
C LEU A 213 22.28 18.20 4.23
N LEU A 214 23.50 17.74 4.50
CA LEU A 214 23.75 16.50 5.23
C LEU A 214 23.94 16.81 6.72
N PRO A 215 23.02 16.40 7.61
CA PRO A 215 23.24 16.46 9.05
C PRO A 215 24.09 15.26 9.48
N LEU A 216 25.30 15.51 9.96
CA LEU A 216 26.21 14.43 10.34
C LEU A 216 25.66 13.64 11.54
N PHE A 217 25.34 12.35 11.34
CA PHE A 217 24.74 11.48 12.35
C PHE A 217 23.49 12.08 13.02
N THR A 218 22.68 12.83 12.28
CA THR A 218 21.50 13.58 12.78
C THR A 218 21.80 14.67 13.81
N LEU A 219 23.07 15.02 14.02
CA LEU A 219 23.47 16.14 14.87
C LEU A 219 23.25 17.47 14.10
N PRO A 220 23.12 18.60 14.80
CA PRO A 220 23.09 19.93 14.19
C PRO A 220 24.50 20.33 13.69
N VAL A 221 25.11 19.52 12.85
CA VAL A 221 26.39 19.77 12.19
C VAL A 221 26.17 19.46 10.72
N PHE A 222 26.20 20.51 9.90
CA PHE A 222 25.75 20.42 8.52
C PHE A 222 26.92 20.46 7.54
N PHE A 223 26.91 19.55 6.56
CA PHE A 223 27.82 19.55 5.43
C PHE A 223 27.04 19.67 4.11
N VAL A 224 27.74 20.09 3.07
CA VAL A 224 27.19 20.07 1.71
C VAL A 224 27.34 18.66 1.17
N GLY A 225 26.21 17.98 0.95
CA GLY A 225 26.19 16.67 0.32
C GLY A 225 26.49 16.77 -1.18
N PHE A 226 26.68 15.62 -1.81
CA PHE A 226 26.91 15.58 -3.26
C PHE A 226 25.65 16.03 -4.02
N PRO A 227 25.78 16.93 -5.02
CA PRO A 227 24.65 17.31 -5.87
C PRO A 227 24.11 16.08 -6.59
N ARG A 228 22.83 15.77 -6.39
CA ARG A 228 22.15 14.67 -7.06
C ARG A 228 20.98 15.18 -7.89
N PRO A 229 20.75 14.61 -9.09
CA PRO A 229 19.51 14.82 -9.82
C PRO A 229 18.32 14.44 -8.96
N ILE A 230 17.20 15.16 -9.13
CA ILE A 230 15.95 14.90 -8.42
C ILE A 230 15.35 13.54 -8.86
N GLN A 231 15.69 13.10 -10.06
CA GLN A 231 15.31 11.81 -10.64
C GLN A 231 16.56 10.93 -10.76
N VAL A 232 16.84 10.10 -9.76
CA VAL A 232 17.81 9.00 -9.90
C VAL A 232 17.19 7.78 -9.25
N TRP A 233 16.97 6.77 -10.08
CA TRP A 233 16.43 5.48 -9.66
C TRP A 233 17.48 4.43 -10.01
N PRO A 234 17.82 3.50 -9.09
CA PRO A 234 18.76 2.43 -9.39
C PRO A 234 18.26 1.50 -10.52
N GLY A 235 16.93 1.47 -10.74
CA GLY A 235 16.27 0.74 -11.82
C GLY A 235 14.98 1.43 -12.29
N ALA A 236 14.13 0.73 -13.04
CA ALA A 236 12.82 1.28 -13.41
C ALA A 236 11.96 1.48 -12.15
N VAL A 237 11.27 2.61 -12.05
CA VAL A 237 10.42 2.92 -10.89
C VAL A 237 9.38 1.81 -10.70
N GLY A 238 9.27 1.31 -9.46
CA GLY A 238 8.36 0.21 -9.12
C GLY A 238 8.93 -1.20 -9.31
N THR A 239 10.18 -1.38 -9.76
CA THR A 239 10.79 -2.73 -9.88
C THR A 239 11.47 -3.22 -8.60
N THR A 240 11.73 -2.33 -7.65
CA THR A 240 12.48 -2.63 -6.42
C THR A 240 11.60 -2.43 -5.19
N ALA A 241 11.07 -3.53 -4.65
CA ALA A 241 10.31 -3.58 -3.40
C ALA A 241 10.56 -4.94 -2.71
N CYS A 242 10.54 -4.97 -1.38
CA CYS A 242 10.68 -6.17 -0.57
C CYS A 242 9.31 -6.84 -0.41
N VAL A 243 8.84 -7.53 -1.46
CA VAL A 243 7.48 -8.09 -1.51
C VAL A 243 7.26 -9.11 -0.39
N CYS A 244 6.27 -8.84 0.46
CA CYS A 244 5.81 -9.73 1.53
C CYS A 244 4.30 -10.04 1.38
N ALA A 245 3.75 -10.84 2.30
CA ALA A 245 2.32 -11.20 2.33
C ALA A 245 1.38 -9.98 2.34
N ASP A 246 1.81 -8.89 2.98
CA ASP A 246 0.99 -7.68 3.14
C ASP A 246 0.99 -6.75 1.93
N THR A 247 1.88 -6.99 0.95
CA THR A 247 1.97 -6.19 -0.28
C THR A 247 0.63 -6.10 -1.02
N VAL A 248 -0.21 -7.14 -0.89
CA VAL A 248 -1.54 -7.23 -1.51
C VAL A 248 -2.49 -6.12 -1.08
N PHE A 249 -2.33 -5.60 0.14
CA PHE A 249 -3.16 -4.54 0.68
C PHE A 249 -2.91 -3.20 -0.02
N TYR A 250 -1.65 -2.92 -0.33
CA TYR A 250 -1.27 -1.73 -1.07
C TYR A 250 -1.66 -1.84 -2.54
N SER A 251 -1.51 -3.02 -3.16
CA SER A 251 -1.89 -3.22 -4.55
C SER A 251 -3.40 -3.05 -4.78
N GLN A 252 -4.24 -3.50 -3.84
CA GLN A 252 -5.70 -3.26 -3.88
C GLN A 252 -6.06 -1.79 -3.69
N MET A 253 -5.41 -1.09 -2.76
CA MET A 253 -5.75 0.29 -2.42
C MET A 253 -5.33 1.32 -3.49
N VAL A 254 -4.23 1.07 -4.20
CA VAL A 254 -3.60 2.03 -5.14
C VAL A 254 -4.55 2.59 -6.20
N PRO A 255 -5.39 1.79 -6.89
CA PRO A 255 -6.37 2.32 -7.84
C PRO A 255 -7.32 3.36 -7.22
N SER A 256 -7.94 3.05 -6.07
CA SER A 256 -8.85 3.98 -5.40
C SER A 256 -8.11 5.21 -4.85
N LEU A 257 -6.92 5.02 -4.29
CA LEU A 257 -6.07 6.12 -3.80
C LEU A 257 -5.67 7.05 -4.95
N THR A 258 -5.37 6.51 -6.14
CA THR A 258 -5.02 7.29 -7.32
C THR A 258 -6.18 8.18 -7.78
N ALA A 259 -7.41 7.66 -7.74
CA ALA A 259 -8.61 8.44 -8.06
C ALA A 259 -8.87 9.55 -7.02
N ALA A 260 -8.66 9.27 -5.73
CA ALA A 260 -8.77 10.28 -4.68
C ALA A 260 -7.68 11.36 -4.80
N LEU A 261 -6.44 10.95 -5.09
CA LEU A 261 -5.33 11.87 -5.35
C LEU A 261 -5.58 12.74 -6.58
N GLN A 262 -6.17 12.20 -7.64
CA GLN A 262 -6.54 12.99 -8.81
C GLN A 262 -7.44 14.16 -8.42
N THR A 263 -8.48 13.89 -7.64
CA THR A 263 -9.44 14.90 -7.17
C THR A 263 -8.75 15.92 -6.26
N ALA A 264 -7.88 15.47 -5.35
CA ALA A 264 -7.11 16.33 -4.46
C ALA A 264 -6.09 17.22 -5.19
N MET A 265 -5.42 16.68 -6.22
CA MET A 265 -4.47 17.44 -7.03
C MET A 265 -5.18 18.45 -7.93
N ALA A 266 -6.31 18.10 -8.53
CA ALA A 266 -7.12 18.99 -9.37
C ALA A 266 -7.73 20.14 -8.56
N SER A 267 -8.18 19.88 -7.33
CA SER A 267 -8.68 20.91 -6.41
C SER A 267 -7.58 21.76 -5.76
N GLY A 268 -6.32 21.33 -5.84
CA GLY A 268 -5.17 22.02 -5.24
C GLY A 268 -5.02 21.81 -3.73
N SER A 269 -5.70 20.82 -3.13
CA SER A 269 -5.65 20.56 -1.68
C SER A 269 -4.28 20.09 -1.18
N LEU A 270 -3.47 19.49 -2.06
CA LEU A 270 -2.07 19.10 -1.77
C LEU A 270 -1.07 20.28 -1.91
N GLY A 271 -1.55 21.49 -2.20
CA GLY A 271 -0.74 22.67 -2.37
C GLY A 271 0.16 22.62 -3.62
N LEU A 272 1.36 23.20 -3.52
CA LEU A 272 2.28 23.26 -4.67
C LEU A 272 2.97 21.91 -4.90
N LEU A 273 2.50 21.19 -5.93
CA LEU A 273 3.14 19.97 -6.43
C LEU A 273 4.43 20.32 -7.19
N LEU A 274 5.58 19.89 -6.69
CA LEU A 274 6.87 20.03 -7.35
C LEU A 274 7.49 18.65 -7.57
N PRO A 275 8.19 18.40 -8.69
CA PRO A 275 8.98 17.18 -8.85
C PRO A 275 9.93 16.98 -7.68
N GLY A 276 9.99 15.76 -7.13
CA GLY A 276 10.75 15.44 -5.92
C GLY A 276 10.06 15.81 -4.60
N SER A 277 8.79 16.23 -4.62
CA SER A 277 8.01 16.36 -3.39
C SER A 277 7.58 14.99 -2.88
N HIS A 278 7.53 14.86 -1.56
CA HIS A 278 7.12 13.64 -0.87
C HIS A 278 5.90 13.92 0.02
N TYR A 279 4.96 12.99 0.02
CA TYR A 279 3.79 12.99 0.89
C TYR A 279 3.73 11.69 1.65
N LEU A 280 3.20 11.76 2.87
CA LEU A 280 2.97 10.63 3.74
C LEU A 280 1.47 10.51 4.01
N GLY A 281 0.90 9.38 3.63
CA GLY A 281 -0.44 8.97 3.96
C GLY A 281 -0.44 8.01 5.15
N ARG A 282 -1.41 8.17 6.03
CA ARG A 282 -1.57 7.35 7.24
C ARG A 282 -3.00 6.86 7.35
N PHE A 283 -3.15 5.56 7.65
CA PHE A 283 -4.41 4.94 8.00
C PHE A 283 -4.16 3.67 8.85
N GLN A 284 -4.73 3.57 10.05
CA GLN A 284 -4.62 2.41 10.98
C GLN A 284 -3.20 1.91 11.27
N ASP A 285 -2.69 0.93 10.54
CA ASP A 285 -1.34 0.35 10.61
C ASP A 285 -0.56 0.54 9.30
N ARG A 286 -1.16 1.22 8.32
CA ARG A 286 -0.62 1.45 6.97
C ARG A 286 0.01 2.82 6.88
N LEU A 287 1.21 2.84 6.32
CA LEU A 287 1.93 4.04 5.94
C LEU A 287 2.20 4.02 4.43
N ILE A 288 1.81 5.12 3.80
CA ILE A 288 1.78 5.23 2.33
C ILE A 288 2.68 6.38 1.94
N TRP A 289 3.77 6.08 1.26
CA TRP A 289 4.70 7.10 0.80
C TRP A 289 4.41 7.45 -0.66
N ILE A 290 4.07 8.71 -0.93
CA ILE A 290 3.73 9.18 -2.28
C ILE A 290 4.79 10.16 -2.74
N MET A 291 5.42 9.87 -3.87
CA MET A 291 6.45 10.72 -4.46
C MET A 291 6.01 11.28 -5.81
N ILE A 292 6.21 12.58 -6.00
CA ILE A 292 5.98 13.25 -7.28
C ILE A 292 7.21 13.07 -8.17
N LEU A 293 7.08 12.27 -9.22
CA LEU A 293 8.17 11.99 -10.17
C LEU A 293 8.30 13.14 -11.17
N GLU A 294 7.17 13.57 -11.72
CA GLU A 294 7.09 14.56 -12.78
C GLU A 294 5.78 15.34 -12.69
N ARG A 295 5.80 16.60 -13.13
CA ARG A 295 4.61 17.44 -13.26
C ARG A 295 4.61 18.12 -14.62
N GLY A 296 3.65 17.77 -15.46
CA GLY A 296 3.28 18.51 -16.66
C GLY A 296 2.18 19.53 -16.37
N TYR A 297 1.71 20.20 -17.43
CA TYR A 297 0.56 21.11 -17.31
C TYR A 297 -0.74 20.36 -17.03
N THR A 298 -0.96 19.22 -17.68
CA THR A 298 -2.20 18.44 -17.62
C THR A 298 -2.07 17.13 -16.86
N TYR A 299 -0.85 16.76 -16.45
CA TYR A 299 -0.60 15.49 -15.78
C TYR A 299 0.39 15.64 -14.63
N CYS A 300 0.30 14.72 -13.67
CA CYS A 300 1.26 14.50 -12.62
C CYS A 300 1.63 13.02 -12.57
N CYS A 301 2.91 12.70 -12.70
CA CYS A 301 3.39 11.33 -12.60
C CYS A 301 3.86 11.08 -11.17
N ILE A 302 3.34 10.03 -10.54
CA ILE A 302 3.63 9.68 -9.14
C ILE A 302 4.12 8.24 -8.98
N ASN A 303 4.81 7.98 -7.88
CA ASN A 303 5.11 6.65 -7.37
C ASN A 303 4.52 6.52 -5.97
N ILE A 304 3.82 5.42 -5.71
CA ILE A 304 3.22 5.11 -4.42
C ILE A 304 3.97 3.91 -3.84
N LYS A 305 4.47 4.04 -2.62
CA LYS A 305 5.11 2.96 -1.87
C LYS A 305 4.34 2.65 -0.61
N GLY A 306 4.32 1.37 -0.25
CA GLY A 306 3.81 0.90 1.03
C GLY A 306 4.97 0.54 1.96
N LEU A 307 4.87 0.97 3.21
CA LEU A 307 5.82 0.60 4.27
C LEU A 307 5.31 -0.65 5.01
N GLU A 308 6.18 -1.34 5.75
CA GLU A 308 5.80 -2.53 6.53
C GLU A 308 4.70 -2.20 7.53
N LEU A 309 3.71 -3.10 7.70
CA LEU A 309 2.66 -2.91 8.71
C LEU A 309 3.09 -3.40 10.10
N GLN A 310 3.99 -4.38 10.16
CA GLN A 310 4.56 -4.87 11.42
C GLN A 310 5.88 -4.16 11.68
N GLU A 311 5.79 -3.09 12.46
CA GLU A 311 6.87 -2.15 12.70
C GLU A 311 7.68 -2.51 13.96
N THR A 312 8.99 -2.22 13.94
CA THR A 312 9.78 -2.25 15.19
C THR A 312 9.32 -1.14 16.14
N SER A 313 9.61 -1.27 17.44
CA SER A 313 9.23 -0.27 18.46
C SER A 313 9.66 1.16 18.12
N CYS A 314 10.74 1.33 17.34
CA CYS A 314 11.23 2.62 16.88
C CYS A 314 10.40 3.20 15.73
N HIS A 315 9.91 2.37 14.81
CA HIS A 315 8.99 2.80 13.75
C HIS A 315 7.63 3.18 14.35
N MET A 316 7.12 2.36 15.28
CA MET A 316 5.87 2.64 16.00
C MET A 316 5.90 4.00 16.72
N ALA A 317 7.05 4.39 17.29
CA ALA A 317 7.21 5.71 17.91
C ALA A 317 7.16 6.87 16.91
N GLU A 318 7.65 6.68 15.68
CA GLU A 318 7.53 7.67 14.60
C GLU A 318 6.11 7.68 14.01
N ALA A 319 5.46 6.53 13.83
CA ALA A 319 4.08 6.41 13.39
C ALA A 319 3.11 7.06 14.38
N GLN A 320 3.29 6.83 15.69
CA GLN A 320 2.51 7.52 16.73
C GLN A 320 2.69 9.04 16.65
N ARG A 321 3.90 9.53 16.32
CA ARG A 321 4.14 10.96 16.15
C ARG A 321 3.43 11.51 14.91
N VAL A 322 3.28 10.72 13.85
CA VAL A 322 2.46 11.07 12.67
C VAL A 322 1.00 11.19 13.08
N ASP A 323 0.49 10.25 13.87
CA ASP A 323 -0.89 10.24 14.37
C ASP A 323 -1.18 11.52 15.20
N GLU A 324 -0.32 11.86 16.16
CA GLU A 324 -0.45 13.10 16.96
C GLU A 324 -0.53 14.38 16.08
N VAL A 325 0.24 14.43 15.00
CA VAL A 325 0.30 15.57 14.09
C VAL A 325 -0.94 15.66 13.20
N PHE A 326 -1.54 14.52 12.85
CA PHE A 326 -2.77 14.49 12.09
C PHE A 326 -4.00 14.71 12.96
N ASP A 327 -4.07 14.12 14.16
CA ASP A 327 -5.16 14.32 15.11
C ASP A 327 -5.28 15.79 15.48
N SER A 328 -4.16 16.45 15.80
CA SER A 328 -4.14 17.90 16.08
C SER A 328 -4.59 18.79 14.91
N ALA A 329 -4.55 18.29 13.68
CA ALA A 329 -4.91 19.05 12.48
C ALA A 329 -6.32 18.75 11.95
N PHE A 330 -6.76 17.49 12.04
CA PHE A 330 -8.01 17.01 11.44
C PHE A 330 -9.11 16.72 12.47
N GLU A 331 -8.76 16.53 13.75
CA GLU A 331 -9.70 16.33 14.85
C GLU A 331 -9.57 17.46 15.90
N PRO A 332 -9.89 18.72 15.54
CA PRO A 332 -9.83 19.81 16.51
C PRO A 332 -10.85 19.55 17.62
N GLU A 333 -10.38 19.49 18.87
CA GLU A 333 -11.24 19.50 20.06
C GLU A 333 -12.28 20.62 19.91
N GLU A 334 -13.57 20.33 20.22
CA GLU A 334 -14.74 21.22 20.06
C GLU A 334 -14.59 22.60 20.74
N TYR A 335 -13.51 22.84 21.49
CA TYR A 335 -13.18 24.07 22.20
C TYR A 335 -11.77 24.60 21.92
N THR A 336 -11.33 24.76 20.66
CA THR A 336 -10.06 25.47 20.38
C THR A 336 -10.22 26.81 19.64
N LYS A 337 -9.52 27.79 20.22
CA LYS A 337 -9.53 29.23 19.94
C LYS A 337 -9.26 29.57 18.48
N VAL A 338 -9.91 30.65 18.01
CA VAL A 338 -9.85 31.25 16.65
C VAL A 338 -8.44 31.54 16.07
N CYS A 339 -7.34 31.29 16.79
CA CYS A 339 -5.95 31.39 16.32
C CYS A 339 -5.02 30.57 17.23
N SER A 340 -5.00 29.24 17.12
CA SER A 340 -3.93 28.43 17.74
C SER A 340 -2.68 28.47 16.85
N LEU A 341 -1.50 28.61 17.47
CA LEU A 341 -0.23 28.40 16.78
C LEU A 341 -0.06 26.90 16.55
N ASN A 342 0.47 26.49 15.39
CA ASN A 342 0.77 25.09 15.12
C ASN A 342 1.79 24.57 16.16
N GLU A 343 1.35 23.69 17.06
CA GLU A 343 2.17 23.08 18.09
C GLU A 343 3.31 22.22 17.50
N HIS A 344 3.12 21.72 16.27
CA HIS A 344 4.06 20.92 15.52
C HIS A 344 4.81 21.70 14.43
N PHE A 345 4.98 23.02 14.59
CA PHE A 345 5.72 23.86 13.61
C PHE A 345 7.14 23.35 13.30
N GLY A 346 7.78 22.68 14.26
CA GLY A 346 9.10 22.08 14.09
C GLY A 346 9.10 20.67 13.50
N ASN A 347 7.97 20.13 13.04
CA ASN A 347 7.92 18.82 12.42
C ASN A 347 8.20 18.91 10.90
N VAL A 348 8.86 17.90 10.35
CA VAL A 348 9.06 17.74 8.91
C VAL A 348 7.75 17.49 8.16
N LEU A 349 6.74 16.92 8.83
CA LEU A 349 5.43 16.63 8.27
C LEU A 349 4.47 17.82 8.44
N THR A 350 3.88 18.27 7.34
CA THR A 350 2.83 19.29 7.30
C THR A 350 1.51 18.68 6.81
N PRO A 351 0.47 18.58 7.66
CA PRO A 351 -0.85 18.09 7.25
C PRO A 351 -1.41 18.86 6.05
N CYS A 352 -2.03 18.15 5.09
CA CYS A 352 -2.55 18.76 3.86
C CYS A 352 -4.04 18.51 3.66
N THR A 353 -4.45 17.25 3.58
CA THR A 353 -5.81 16.87 3.22
C THR A 353 -6.13 15.47 3.71
N VAL A 354 -7.41 15.14 3.73
CA VAL A 354 -7.92 13.79 3.95
C VAL A 354 -8.49 13.26 2.63
N LEU A 355 -8.26 12.00 2.31
CA LEU A 355 -8.67 11.36 1.06
C LEU A 355 -9.62 10.19 1.34
N PRO A 356 -10.83 10.15 0.77
CA PRO A 356 -11.68 8.97 0.84
C PRO A 356 -11.15 7.91 -0.13
N VAL A 357 -10.87 6.72 0.41
CA VAL A 357 -10.26 5.61 -0.34
C VAL A 357 -10.94 4.30 0.06
N LYS A 358 -11.30 3.50 -0.94
CA LYS A 358 -11.87 2.17 -0.74
C LYS A 358 -10.77 1.18 -0.36
N LEU A 359 -10.76 0.72 0.89
CA LEU A 359 -9.73 -0.16 1.44
C LEU A 359 -10.28 -1.03 2.57
N TYR A 360 -9.52 -2.05 2.95
CA TYR A 360 -9.88 -2.96 4.05
C TYR A 360 -9.49 -2.39 5.41
N SER A 361 -10.45 -2.28 6.32
CA SER A 361 -10.19 -2.12 7.76
C SER A 361 -9.77 -3.46 8.37
N ASP A 362 -8.75 -3.47 9.22
CA ASP A 362 -8.29 -4.68 9.91
C ASP A 362 -8.75 -4.68 11.38
N ALA A 363 -9.57 -5.66 11.74
CA ALA A 363 -10.05 -5.86 13.11
C ALA A 363 -9.55 -7.21 13.66
N ARG A 364 -8.89 -7.18 14.82
CA ARG A 364 -8.42 -8.37 15.53
C ARG A 364 -9.23 -8.56 16.81
N ASN A 365 -9.99 -9.64 16.87
CA ASN A 365 -10.83 -9.99 18.01
C ASN A 365 -10.20 -11.15 18.79
N VAL A 366 -10.27 -11.10 20.12
CA VAL A 366 -9.94 -12.25 20.96
C VAL A 366 -11.13 -13.20 20.97
N LEU A 367 -10.92 -14.44 20.56
CA LEU A 367 -11.95 -15.49 20.49
C LEU A 367 -11.88 -16.47 21.66
N SER A 368 -10.91 -16.30 22.57
CA SER A 368 -10.88 -17.01 23.85
C SER A 368 -12.16 -16.74 24.64
N GLY A 369 -12.76 -17.81 25.17
CA GLY A 369 -14.10 -17.76 25.78
C GLY A 369 -15.27 -17.91 24.78
N ILE A 370 -15.07 -17.71 23.47
CA ILE A 370 -16.06 -18.09 22.44
C ILE A 370 -15.77 -19.53 21.98
N ILE A 371 -14.54 -19.78 21.52
CA ILE A 371 -14.11 -21.11 21.01
C ILE A 371 -13.91 -22.09 22.18
N ASP A 372 -13.60 -21.59 23.37
CA ASP A 372 -13.38 -22.42 24.55
C ASP A 372 -14.67 -22.76 25.31
N SER A 373 -15.79 -22.10 24.97
CA SER A 373 -17.07 -22.28 25.66
C SER A 373 -17.69 -23.65 25.35
N HIS A 374 -18.00 -24.42 26.39
CA HIS A 374 -18.65 -25.73 26.24
C HIS A 374 -20.02 -25.68 25.56
N GLU A 375 -20.78 -24.59 25.72
CA GLU A 375 -22.09 -24.41 25.09
C GLU A 375 -21.93 -24.23 23.58
N ASN A 376 -21.06 -23.30 23.17
CA ASN A 376 -20.75 -23.02 21.76
C ASN A 376 -20.18 -24.26 21.06
N LEU A 377 -19.27 -24.99 21.72
CA LEU A 377 -18.70 -26.21 21.15
C LEU A 377 -19.71 -27.35 20.99
N LYS A 378 -20.74 -27.40 21.85
CA LYS A 378 -21.83 -28.37 21.72
C LYS A 378 -22.74 -28.00 20.54
N GLU A 379 -23.06 -26.73 20.38
CA GLU A 379 -23.86 -26.22 19.27
C GLU A 379 -23.13 -26.37 17.92
N PHE A 380 -21.83 -26.08 17.90
CA PHE A 380 -20.94 -26.22 16.75
C PHE A 380 -21.05 -27.58 16.07
N LYS A 381 -21.19 -28.66 16.84
CA LYS A 381 -21.36 -30.02 16.29
C LYS A 381 -22.63 -30.16 15.46
N GLY A 382 -23.75 -29.67 16.00
CA GLY A 382 -25.04 -29.72 15.32
C GLY A 382 -25.06 -28.83 14.09
N ASP A 383 -24.45 -27.65 14.18
CA ASP A 383 -24.35 -26.73 13.06
C ASP A 383 -23.44 -27.25 11.96
N LEU A 384 -22.34 -27.93 12.28
CA LEU A 384 -21.43 -28.50 11.28
C LEU A 384 -22.16 -29.45 10.33
N VAL A 385 -23.04 -30.29 10.85
CA VAL A 385 -23.85 -31.21 10.02
C VAL A 385 -24.80 -30.43 9.12
N LYS A 386 -25.47 -29.38 9.63
CA LYS A 386 -26.36 -28.51 8.83
C LYS A 386 -25.60 -27.81 7.71
N VAL A 387 -24.42 -27.25 8.00
CA VAL A 387 -23.59 -26.54 7.02
C VAL A 387 -23.04 -27.50 5.97
N LEU A 388 -22.61 -28.70 6.34
CA LEU A 388 -22.19 -29.76 5.40
C LEU A 388 -23.33 -30.13 4.43
N VAL A 389 -24.54 -30.34 4.96
CA VAL A 389 -25.73 -30.61 4.14
C VAL A 389 -25.96 -29.49 3.13
N TRP A 390 -25.93 -28.24 3.60
CA TRP A 390 -26.17 -27.08 2.75
C TRP A 390 -25.11 -26.93 1.64
N ILE A 391 -23.82 -27.04 1.97
CA ILE A 391 -22.72 -26.91 0.99
C ILE A 391 -22.78 -28.02 -0.07
N LEU A 392 -23.00 -29.28 0.34
CA LEU A 392 -23.03 -30.40 -0.61
C LEU A 392 -24.24 -30.34 -1.54
N ILE A 393 -25.40 -29.92 -1.04
CA ILE A 393 -26.60 -29.72 -1.88
C ILE A 393 -26.36 -28.58 -2.88
N GLN A 394 -25.84 -27.44 -2.43
CA GLN A 394 -25.53 -26.29 -3.30
C GLN A 394 -24.49 -26.64 -4.36
N TYR A 395 -23.47 -27.42 -3.99
CA TYR A 395 -22.47 -27.93 -4.93
C TYR A 395 -23.11 -28.81 -6.02
N CYS A 396 -23.90 -29.81 -5.63
CA CYS A 396 -24.60 -30.68 -6.58
C CYS A 396 -25.57 -29.88 -7.49
N ALA A 397 -26.24 -28.88 -6.94
CA ALA A 397 -27.17 -28.03 -7.68
C ALA A 397 -26.48 -27.13 -8.72
N LYS A 398 -25.29 -26.60 -8.41
CA LYS A 398 -24.50 -25.73 -9.30
C LYS A 398 -23.64 -26.52 -10.29
N ARG A 399 -23.45 -27.83 -10.08
CA ARG A 399 -22.63 -28.67 -10.95
C ARG A 399 -23.27 -28.75 -12.35
N PRO A 400 -22.56 -28.34 -13.42
CA PRO A 400 -23.05 -28.61 -14.77
C PRO A 400 -23.06 -30.14 -14.95
N SER A 401 -24.25 -30.73 -15.10
CA SER A 401 -24.36 -32.13 -15.48
C SER A 401 -23.58 -32.31 -16.78
N MET A 402 -22.62 -33.24 -16.84
CA MET A 402 -22.04 -33.68 -18.11
C MET A 402 -23.18 -34.20 -19.00
N GLN A 403 -23.74 -33.34 -19.84
CA GLN A 403 -24.58 -33.71 -20.96
C GLN A 403 -23.67 -34.27 -22.04
N GLU A 404 -23.44 -35.58 -21.98
CA GLU A 404 -23.30 -36.50 -23.13
C GLU A 404 -22.82 -37.86 -22.62
N ASN A 405 -23.77 -38.79 -22.40
CA ASN A 405 -23.60 -40.24 -22.64
C ASN A 405 -24.90 -41.05 -22.36
N ILE A 406 -26.09 -40.43 -22.47
CA ILE A 406 -27.36 -41.16 -22.33
C ILE A 406 -28.01 -41.48 -23.70
N HIS A 407 -27.59 -40.82 -24.79
CA HIS A 407 -27.99 -41.21 -26.14
C HIS A 407 -27.04 -42.22 -26.79
N LYS A 408 -26.73 -43.33 -26.10
CA LYS A 408 -26.15 -44.54 -26.73
C LYS A 408 -26.18 -45.77 -25.82
N CYS A 409 -27.31 -46.06 -25.18
CA CYS A 409 -27.50 -47.37 -24.53
C CYS A 409 -28.91 -47.96 -24.72
N GLU A 410 -29.52 -47.71 -25.88
CA GLU A 410 -30.67 -48.49 -26.35
C GLU A 410 -30.34 -49.14 -27.69
N SER A 411 -29.43 -50.13 -27.67
CA SER A 411 -29.54 -51.27 -28.58
C SER A 411 -28.62 -52.41 -28.14
N LYS A 412 -29.23 -53.59 -28.00
CA LYS A 412 -28.63 -54.94 -27.85
C LYS A 412 -28.38 -55.43 -26.41
N ARG A 413 -29.44 -56.06 -25.89
CA ARG A 413 -29.35 -57.31 -25.11
C ARG A 413 -28.45 -58.32 -25.82
N GLU A 414 -27.44 -58.84 -25.13
CA GLU A 414 -27.00 -60.24 -25.16
C GLU A 414 -25.89 -60.45 -24.10
N THR A 415 -26.04 -61.49 -23.28
CA THR A 415 -25.02 -62.05 -22.36
C THR A 415 -24.74 -63.50 -22.80
N PRO A 416 -23.67 -64.17 -22.35
CA PRO A 416 -22.33 -63.73 -21.92
C PRO A 416 -21.21 -64.63 -22.54
N LEU A 417 -19.92 -64.31 -22.35
CA LEU A 417 -18.87 -65.34 -22.27
C LEU A 417 -17.57 -64.84 -21.61
N VAL A 418 -17.17 -65.62 -20.60
CA VAL A 418 -15.93 -65.56 -19.81
C VAL A 418 -14.75 -66.00 -20.66
N ILE A 419 -13.68 -65.20 -20.74
CA ILE A 419 -12.31 -65.66 -21.07
C ILE A 419 -11.29 -64.79 -20.31
N LEU A 420 -10.47 -65.41 -19.46
CA LEU A 420 -9.19 -64.88 -18.94
C LEU A 420 -8.09 -65.04 -20.00
N PRO A 421 -7.14 -64.09 -20.09
CA PRO A 421 -5.72 -64.49 -19.92
C PRO A 421 -4.89 -63.41 -19.19
N ALA A 422 -4.12 -63.76 -18.17
CA ALA A 422 -2.73 -64.25 -18.18
C ALA A 422 -1.66 -63.14 -18.21
N SER A 423 -0.88 -63.13 -17.13
CA SER A 423 0.40 -62.47 -16.93
C SER A 423 1.39 -62.72 -18.07
N ASN A 424 2.19 -61.71 -18.44
CA ASN A 424 3.63 -61.84 -18.72
C ASN A 424 4.32 -60.50 -19.03
N THR A 425 5.38 -60.22 -18.25
CA THR A 425 6.71 -59.65 -18.60
C THR A 425 6.86 -58.38 -19.45
N SER A 426 7.74 -57.51 -18.95
CA SER A 426 8.34 -56.33 -19.61
C SER A 426 9.15 -56.67 -20.87
N PRO A 427 9.58 -55.66 -21.65
CA PRO A 427 10.95 -55.15 -21.42
C PRO A 427 11.11 -53.62 -21.52
N HIS A 428 12.12 -53.13 -20.80
CA HIS A 428 12.78 -51.82 -20.89
C HIS A 428 13.13 -51.40 -22.33
N THR A 429 13.16 -50.08 -22.64
CA THR A 429 14.44 -49.35 -22.83
C THR A 429 14.31 -47.82 -22.92
N LYS A 430 15.29 -47.15 -22.27
CA LYS A 430 16.03 -45.90 -22.62
C LYS A 430 15.46 -44.51 -22.29
N SER A 431 16.12 -43.91 -21.29
CA SER A 431 16.43 -42.49 -21.13
C SER A 431 17.34 -41.95 -22.25
N PRO A 432 17.51 -40.62 -22.31
CA PRO A 432 18.81 -40.07 -21.92
C PRO A 432 18.73 -38.90 -20.93
N GLU A 433 19.80 -38.80 -20.14
CA GLU A 433 20.17 -37.76 -19.19
C GLU A 433 20.61 -36.47 -19.91
N ASP A 434 20.42 -35.30 -19.29
CA ASP A 434 21.53 -34.46 -18.81
C ASP A 434 21.04 -33.27 -17.96
N THR A 435 21.32 -33.39 -16.66
CA THR A 435 22.06 -32.46 -15.77
C THR A 435 21.85 -30.94 -15.88
N ASP A 436 21.28 -30.33 -14.82
CA ASP A 436 22.04 -29.44 -13.92
C ASP A 436 21.21 -29.03 -12.69
N SER A 437 21.58 -29.60 -11.55
CA SER A 437 21.13 -29.29 -10.20
C SER A 437 22.11 -28.31 -9.56
N LEU A 438 21.63 -27.28 -8.85
CA LEU A 438 22.31 -26.68 -7.71
C LEU A 438 21.31 -25.88 -6.84
N ASN A 439 21.08 -26.43 -5.65
CA ASN A 439 20.93 -25.79 -4.35
C ASN A 439 19.89 -24.66 -4.16
N SER A 440 18.75 -25.01 -3.56
CA SER A 440 17.97 -24.12 -2.70
C SER A 440 18.40 -24.34 -1.25
N GLU A 441 19.12 -23.36 -0.70
CA GLU A 441 19.39 -23.27 0.73
C GLU A 441 18.06 -23.07 1.47
N THR A 442 17.81 -23.97 2.41
CA THR A 442 16.75 -23.91 3.40
C THR A 442 17.03 -22.71 4.30
N PHE A 443 16.14 -21.70 4.27
CA PHE A 443 16.18 -20.61 5.23
C PHE A 443 15.42 -21.00 6.50
N ASP A 444 16.14 -20.86 7.61
CA ASP A 444 15.70 -21.09 8.97
C ASP A 444 14.57 -20.14 9.37
N ASP A 445 13.60 -20.75 10.04
CA ASP A 445 12.45 -20.17 10.71
C ASP A 445 12.93 -19.59 12.06
N TRP A 446 13.01 -18.26 12.18
CA TRP A 446 13.39 -17.60 13.43
C TRP A 446 12.15 -17.39 14.29
N SER A 447 12.07 -18.17 15.37
CA SER A 447 11.21 -17.93 16.52
C SER A 447 11.78 -16.83 17.41
N ASP A 448 10.91 -15.92 17.85
CA ASP A 448 11.18 -14.80 18.74
C ASP A 448 11.85 -15.21 20.07
N ASP A 449 13.01 -14.62 20.36
CA ASP A 449 13.58 -14.48 21.70
C ASP A 449 13.70 -12.98 22.01
N ASN A 450 12.73 -12.42 22.75
CA ASN A 450 12.90 -11.13 23.42
C ASN A 450 13.12 -11.38 24.92
N ILE A 451 14.40 -11.44 25.27
CA ILE A 451 14.94 -11.20 26.61
C ILE A 451 14.91 -9.68 26.84
N PHE A 452 14.22 -9.20 27.87
CA PHE A 452 14.67 -8.23 28.89
C PHE A 452 13.48 -7.64 29.67
N ASP A 453 13.42 -7.95 30.96
CA ASP A 453 12.98 -7.18 32.15
C ASP A 453 12.76 -8.25 33.25
N ASP A 454 13.32 -8.26 34.47
CA ASP A 454 13.84 -7.25 35.38
C ASP A 454 14.93 -7.91 36.25
N GLU A 455 15.95 -7.15 36.69
CA GLU A 455 16.65 -7.50 37.93
C GLU A 455 16.95 -6.24 38.76
N PRO A 456 16.54 -6.18 40.04
CA PRO A 456 17.03 -5.17 40.97
C PRO A 456 18.27 -5.69 41.71
N SER A 457 19.35 -4.90 41.64
CA SER A 457 20.39 -4.70 42.65
C SER A 457 20.86 -5.89 43.51
N ILE A 458 22.14 -6.28 43.41
CA ILE A 458 23.05 -6.52 44.55
C ILE A 458 24.52 -6.55 44.07
N LYS A 459 25.40 -5.98 44.90
CA LYS A 459 26.85 -5.83 44.73
C LYS A 459 27.60 -7.17 44.83
N LYS A 460 28.63 -7.41 44.00
CA LYS A 460 30.09 -7.51 44.36
C LYS A 460 30.97 -8.26 43.34
N LYS A 461 32.11 -7.62 43.04
CA LYS A 461 33.49 -8.12 42.83
C LYS A 461 33.87 -9.07 41.66
N GLU A 462 34.73 -8.49 40.81
CA GLU A 462 36.03 -8.99 40.27
C GLU A 462 36.28 -10.50 40.17
N GLU A 463 36.57 -11.00 38.95
CA GLU A 463 37.91 -11.48 38.59
C GLU A 463 38.06 -11.78 37.08
N LYS A 464 39.31 -11.65 36.60
CA LYS A 464 39.78 -11.84 35.24
C LYS A 464 40.03 -13.32 34.95
N GLN A 465 39.87 -13.78 33.70
CA GLN A 465 40.97 -14.45 32.98
C GLN A 465 40.67 -14.70 31.50
N GLN A 466 41.72 -14.47 30.70
CA GLN A 466 41.87 -14.69 29.27
C GLN A 466 42.13 -16.18 28.99
N LEU A 467 41.74 -16.68 27.80
CA LEU A 467 42.66 -17.44 26.97
C LEU A 467 42.24 -17.46 25.49
N LYS A 468 43.23 -17.23 24.63
CA LYS A 468 43.21 -17.25 23.16
C LYS A 468 43.63 -18.63 22.62
N ASP A 469 43.09 -18.92 21.44
CA ASP A 469 43.66 -19.57 20.24
C ASP A 469 44.51 -20.85 20.39
N PHE A 470 44.17 -21.88 19.59
CA PHE A 470 45.09 -22.41 18.57
C PHE A 470 44.36 -23.21 17.46
N GLN A 471 44.78 -22.94 16.22
CA GLN A 471 44.42 -23.60 14.94
C GLN A 471 45.03 -25.01 14.79
N GLY A 472 44.41 -25.85 13.94
CA GLY A 472 45.18 -26.71 13.04
C GLY A 472 44.58 -28.04 12.55
N THR A 473 43.95 -28.01 11.37
CA THR A 473 44.14 -28.91 10.20
C THR A 473 43.61 -30.38 10.16
N ASN A 474 42.52 -30.55 9.40
CA ASN A 474 42.20 -31.56 8.34
C ASN A 474 42.42 -33.09 8.51
N LEU A 475 41.28 -33.83 8.59
CA LEU A 475 40.77 -35.02 7.81
C LEU A 475 41.74 -36.11 7.28
N PRO A 476 41.36 -37.43 7.16
CA PRO A 476 40.05 -37.90 6.66
C PRO A 476 39.42 -39.20 7.26
N ILE A 477 38.15 -39.38 6.87
CA ILE A 477 37.14 -40.48 6.86
C ILE A 477 37.67 -41.89 6.44
N PRO A 478 36.90 -43.01 6.26
CA PRO A 478 35.67 -43.62 6.86
C PRO A 478 35.78 -45.15 7.18
N GLY A 479 34.78 -45.74 7.86
CA GLY A 479 34.29 -47.11 7.56
C GLY A 479 34.32 -48.18 8.67
N SER A 480 33.18 -48.88 8.82
CA SER A 480 32.90 -50.10 9.64
C SER A 480 32.57 -49.83 11.13
N VAL A 481 31.32 -49.88 11.62
CA VAL A 481 30.26 -50.92 11.58
C VAL A 481 30.86 -52.25 12.09
N ASP A 482 30.55 -52.75 13.30
CA ASP A 482 29.26 -53.33 13.65
C ASP A 482 29.16 -53.69 15.16
N SER A 483 27.91 -53.64 15.70
CA SER A 483 27.25 -54.57 16.64
C SER A 483 28.02 -55.16 17.87
N GLN A 484 27.48 -55.39 19.08
CA GLN A 484 26.13 -55.47 19.64
C GLN A 484 26.28 -55.75 21.16
N ARG A 485 25.39 -55.17 22.00
CA ARG A 485 24.72 -55.76 23.20
C ARG A 485 25.59 -56.39 24.32
N VAL A 486 25.42 -56.23 25.63
CA VAL A 486 24.43 -55.81 26.65
C VAL A 486 25.30 -55.77 27.94
N GLY A 487 25.16 -54.96 28.99
CA GLY A 487 24.09 -54.12 29.50
C GLY A 487 24.57 -53.43 30.80
N ASP A 488 23.63 -52.68 31.38
CA ASP A 488 23.48 -52.32 32.80
C ASP A 488 24.13 -51.06 33.42
N HIS A 489 23.20 -50.17 33.82
CA HIS A 489 23.16 -49.27 34.99
C HIS A 489 23.84 -47.88 35.02
N SER A 490 23.02 -46.87 34.68
CA SER A 490 22.64 -45.64 35.43
C SER A 490 23.62 -44.89 36.35
N THR A 491 23.79 -43.56 36.16
CA THR A 491 23.16 -42.46 36.96
C THR A 491 23.70 -41.03 36.63
N GLY A 492 22.77 -40.09 36.34
CA GLY A 492 22.78 -38.65 36.69
C GLY A 492 23.59 -37.62 35.85
N THR A 493 23.14 -36.37 35.56
CA THR A 493 21.92 -35.58 35.89
C THR A 493 21.90 -34.25 35.08
N VAL A 494 20.69 -33.72 34.79
CA VAL A 494 20.27 -32.32 34.43
C VAL A 494 20.30 -31.91 32.93
N ALA A 495 19.29 -31.28 32.30
CA ALA A 495 17.82 -31.23 32.41
C ALA A 495 17.32 -30.51 31.13
N GLU A 496 16.54 -31.18 30.28
CA GLU A 496 15.91 -30.60 29.07
C GLU A 496 14.39 -30.59 29.21
N ASN A 497 13.77 -29.45 28.87
CA ASN A 497 12.33 -29.21 28.96
C ASN A 497 11.57 -30.01 27.88
N SER A 498 10.96 -31.10 28.32
CA SER A 498 9.98 -31.89 27.58
C SER A 498 8.57 -31.31 27.76
N LEU A 499 7.95 -30.73 26.74
CA LEU A 499 6.48 -30.60 26.71
C LEU A 499 5.84 -30.57 25.31
N TYR A 500 6.46 -31.12 24.26
CA TYR A 500 5.75 -31.45 23.01
C TYR A 500 6.35 -32.70 22.36
N LYS A 501 5.96 -33.86 22.87
CA LYS A 501 6.12 -35.13 22.16
C LYS A 501 4.91 -35.98 22.46
N ALA A 502 4.00 -36.06 21.51
CA ALA A 502 2.86 -36.96 21.60
C ALA A 502 3.37 -38.37 21.85
N VAL A 503 2.92 -38.94 22.96
CA VAL A 503 3.21 -40.31 23.37
C VAL A 503 2.55 -41.25 22.35
N MET A 504 3.36 -41.86 21.49
CA MET A 504 2.98 -43.06 20.73
C MET A 504 2.93 -44.22 21.72
N LEU A 505 1.76 -44.44 22.32
CA LEU A 505 1.49 -45.59 23.18
C LEU A 505 1.30 -46.82 22.28
N GLY A 506 2.36 -47.60 22.13
CA GLY A 506 2.33 -48.86 21.39
C GLY A 506 1.44 -49.89 22.09
N TYR A 507 0.34 -50.25 21.42
CA TYR A 507 -0.44 -51.47 21.67
C TYR A 507 -0.13 -52.49 20.56
N PRO A 508 -0.32 -53.81 20.81
CA PRO A 508 0.40 -54.86 20.09
C PRO A 508 0.02 -54.91 18.62
N ALA A 509 1.00 -55.32 17.80
CA ALA A 509 0.81 -55.57 16.37
C ALA A 509 -0.35 -56.53 16.16
N VAL A 510 -1.46 -56.02 15.61
CA VAL A 510 -2.52 -56.84 15.05
C VAL A 510 -2.04 -57.27 13.67
N ASP A 511 -1.86 -58.58 13.53
CA ASP A 511 -1.59 -59.26 12.27
C ASP A 511 -2.61 -58.83 11.21
N LYS A 512 -2.15 -58.19 10.13
CA LYS A 512 -2.99 -57.87 8.96
C LYS A 512 -3.23 -59.15 8.17
N GLY A 513 -4.09 -60.01 8.72
CA GLY A 513 -4.82 -61.01 7.95
C GLY A 513 -5.75 -60.30 6.97
N LYS A 514 -5.55 -60.56 5.68
CA LYS A 514 -6.35 -60.05 4.56
C LYS A 514 -7.86 -60.21 4.81
N GLN A 515 -8.55 -59.09 5.04
CA GLN A 515 -9.98 -58.95 4.77
C GLN A 515 -10.32 -57.44 4.67
N GLU A 516 -9.93 -56.83 3.55
CA GLU A 516 -10.60 -55.60 3.10
C GLU A 516 -11.94 -56.02 2.49
N GLU A 517 -12.99 -56.10 3.33
CA GLU A 517 -14.36 -56.02 2.81
C GLU A 517 -14.61 -54.56 2.40
N MET A 518 -14.18 -54.18 1.19
CA MET A 518 -14.77 -53.04 0.49
C MET A 518 -16.25 -53.38 0.26
N ALA A 519 -17.12 -52.92 1.14
CA ALA A 519 -18.55 -52.99 0.92
C ALA A 519 -18.91 -51.98 -0.19
N TYR A 520 -18.83 -52.43 -1.44
CA TYR A 520 -19.43 -51.73 -2.58
C TYR A 520 -20.92 -51.60 -2.29
N VAL A 521 -21.41 -50.37 -2.09
CA VAL A 521 -22.86 -50.13 -2.05
C VAL A 521 -23.40 -50.52 -3.43
N PRO A 522 -24.41 -51.40 -3.52
CA PRO A 522 -25.02 -51.74 -4.80
C PRO A 522 -25.50 -50.45 -5.48
N LEU A 523 -25.34 -50.34 -6.81
CA LEU A 523 -26.03 -49.33 -7.61
C LEU A 523 -27.54 -49.53 -7.39
N MET A 524 -28.09 -48.81 -6.41
CA MET A 524 -29.52 -48.75 -6.16
C MET A 524 -30.12 -47.73 -7.12
N ASP A 525 -31.15 -48.14 -7.86
CA ASP A 525 -31.89 -47.25 -8.74
C ASP A 525 -32.65 -46.21 -7.91
N PHE A 526 -32.54 -44.94 -8.29
CA PHE A 526 -33.26 -43.84 -7.64
C PHE A 526 -34.78 -44.02 -7.77
N SER A 527 -35.51 -43.59 -6.74
CA SER A 527 -36.98 -43.63 -6.78
C SER A 527 -37.55 -42.61 -7.76
N CYS A 528 -36.82 -41.52 -8.03
CA CYS A 528 -37.16 -40.49 -9.01
C CYS A 528 -36.05 -40.35 -10.09
N SER A 529 -36.44 -40.25 -11.36
CA SER A 529 -35.50 -40.08 -12.48
C SER A 529 -34.70 -38.77 -12.44
N HIS A 530 -35.24 -37.75 -11.74
CA HIS A 530 -34.60 -36.43 -11.60
C HIS A 530 -33.64 -36.37 -10.40
N SER A 531 -33.64 -37.35 -9.49
CA SER A 531 -32.71 -37.44 -8.35
C SER A 531 -31.24 -37.51 -8.80
N HIS A 532 -30.99 -37.98 -10.03
CA HIS A 532 -29.64 -38.02 -10.60
C HIS A 532 -29.01 -36.62 -10.74
N LEU A 533 -29.82 -35.56 -10.90
CA LEU A 533 -29.34 -34.17 -11.04
C LEU A 533 -28.74 -33.63 -9.74
N LEU A 534 -29.24 -34.10 -8.59
CA LEU A 534 -28.73 -33.72 -7.26
C LEU A 534 -27.91 -34.84 -6.61
N SER A 535 -27.53 -35.86 -7.38
CA SER A 535 -26.76 -36.97 -6.83
C SER A 535 -25.30 -36.58 -6.57
N LEU A 536 -24.76 -37.04 -5.45
CA LEU A 536 -23.33 -36.90 -5.14
C LEU A 536 -22.49 -37.71 -6.16
N PRO A 537 -21.26 -37.30 -6.52
CA PRO A 537 -20.35 -38.10 -7.33
C PRO A 537 -20.25 -39.56 -6.85
N GLU A 538 -20.23 -40.52 -7.78
CA GLU A 538 -20.21 -41.95 -7.44
C GLU A 538 -19.04 -42.34 -6.54
N GLU A 539 -17.90 -41.68 -6.77
CA GLU A 539 -16.68 -41.84 -5.97
C GLU A 539 -16.83 -41.47 -4.49
N TRP A 540 -17.84 -40.67 -4.13
CA TRP A 540 -18.10 -40.22 -2.76
C TRP A 540 -19.15 -41.07 -2.04
N ARG A 541 -19.75 -42.06 -2.73
CA ARG A 541 -20.84 -42.92 -2.22
C ARG A 541 -20.32 -44.23 -1.59
N SER A 542 -19.00 -44.43 -1.52
CA SER A 542 -18.42 -45.65 -0.96
C SER A 542 -18.44 -45.64 0.58
N ASN A 543 -18.84 -46.76 1.18
CA ASN A 543 -18.90 -46.89 2.63
C ASN A 543 -17.52 -47.24 3.21
N PHE A 544 -16.96 -46.33 4.01
CA PHE A 544 -15.68 -46.53 4.70
C PHE A 544 -15.78 -46.60 6.24
N MET A 545 -16.99 -46.47 6.79
CA MET A 545 -17.24 -46.48 8.23
C MET A 545 -17.87 -47.80 8.72
N PRO A 546 -17.53 -48.29 9.94
CA PRO A 546 -18.23 -49.42 10.54
C PRO A 546 -19.74 -49.15 10.64
N ASN A 547 -20.55 -50.13 10.24
CA ASN A 547 -22.01 -50.01 10.19
C ASN A 547 -22.66 -49.66 11.55
N SER A 548 -22.03 -50.00 12.68
CA SER A 548 -22.48 -49.62 14.02
C SER A 548 -22.34 -48.11 14.26
N THR A 549 -21.18 -47.55 13.98
CA THR A 549 -20.87 -46.12 14.11
C THR A 549 -21.73 -45.29 13.16
N MET A 550 -21.90 -45.78 11.92
CA MET A 550 -22.74 -45.11 10.93
C MET A 550 -24.20 -45.01 11.38
N LYS A 551 -24.75 -46.06 12.01
CA LYS A 551 -26.13 -46.03 12.54
C LYS A 551 -26.30 -45.04 13.68
N GLU A 552 -25.31 -44.92 14.56
CA GLU A 552 -25.34 -43.95 15.66
C GLU A 552 -25.26 -42.51 15.14
N LEU A 553 -24.33 -42.24 14.22
CA LEU A 553 -24.16 -40.93 13.60
C LEU A 553 -25.37 -40.53 12.73
N SER A 554 -25.99 -41.48 12.02
CA SER A 554 -27.18 -41.20 11.20
C SER A 554 -28.32 -40.56 12.00
N SER A 555 -28.39 -40.81 13.32
CA SER A 555 -29.40 -40.20 14.19
C SER A 555 -29.20 -38.68 14.41
N LEU A 556 -28.00 -38.16 14.15
CA LEU A 556 -27.67 -36.74 14.25
C LEU A 556 -27.98 -35.95 12.98
N PHE A 557 -28.38 -36.62 11.89
CA PHE A 557 -28.65 -35.97 10.62
C PHE A 557 -29.95 -35.13 10.69
N PRO A 558 -29.90 -33.83 10.38
CA PRO A 558 -31.07 -32.96 10.47
C PRO A 558 -31.97 -33.11 9.23
N GLU A 559 -32.88 -34.08 9.26
CA GLU A 559 -33.78 -34.35 8.13
C GLU A 559 -34.65 -33.15 7.74
N ASP A 560 -35.18 -32.41 8.72
CA ASP A 560 -36.01 -31.23 8.47
C ASP A 560 -35.24 -30.11 7.75
N TRP A 561 -33.95 -29.95 8.09
CA TRP A 561 -33.06 -29.00 7.42
C TRP A 561 -32.73 -29.44 6.00
N TYR A 562 -32.43 -30.73 5.79
CA TYR A 562 -32.21 -31.29 4.45
C TYR A 562 -33.40 -31.02 3.51
N LEU A 563 -34.63 -31.29 4.00
CA LEU A 563 -35.85 -31.02 3.25
C LEU A 563 -36.07 -29.53 3.00
N PHE A 564 -35.76 -28.66 3.98
CA PHE A 564 -35.83 -27.21 3.81
C PHE A 564 -34.87 -26.71 2.74
N VAL A 565 -33.59 -27.11 2.78
CA VAL A 565 -32.58 -26.67 1.80
C VAL A 565 -32.93 -27.11 0.39
N LEU A 566 -33.41 -28.34 0.20
CA LEU A 566 -33.87 -28.81 -1.11
C LEU A 566 -34.99 -27.92 -1.68
N ARG A 567 -35.96 -27.52 -0.86
CA ARG A 567 -37.08 -26.66 -1.29
C ARG A 567 -36.64 -25.24 -1.69
N GLN A 568 -35.48 -24.78 -1.21
CA GLN A 568 -34.94 -23.45 -1.52
C GLN A 568 -34.13 -23.39 -2.83
N LEU A 569 -33.87 -24.52 -3.49
CA LEU A 569 -33.06 -24.57 -4.71
C LEU A 569 -33.76 -23.91 -5.91
N LYS A 570 -33.05 -22.96 -6.54
CA LYS A 570 -33.54 -22.21 -7.73
C LYS A 570 -33.24 -22.89 -9.08
N CYS A 571 -32.74 -24.14 -9.10
CA CYS A 571 -32.16 -24.76 -10.30
C CYS A 571 -33.13 -25.05 -11.47
N PHE A 572 -34.44 -24.99 -11.26
CA PHE A 572 -35.40 -25.38 -12.29
C PHE A 572 -36.07 -24.14 -12.91
N HIS A 573 -35.81 -23.91 -14.21
CA HIS A 573 -36.22 -22.71 -14.97
C HIS A 573 -37.74 -22.57 -15.22
N SER A 574 -38.59 -23.27 -14.46
CA SER A 574 -40.06 -23.22 -14.58
C SER A 574 -40.71 -23.38 -13.19
N GLU A 575 -41.12 -22.27 -12.58
CA GLU A 575 -41.56 -22.18 -11.18
C GLU A 575 -42.69 -23.17 -10.79
N GLU A 576 -43.66 -23.45 -11.67
CA GLU A 576 -44.78 -24.35 -11.36
C GLU A 576 -44.46 -25.84 -11.42
N LYS A 577 -43.50 -26.27 -12.26
CA LYS A 577 -43.08 -27.69 -12.35
C LYS A 577 -41.93 -28.00 -11.40
N ALA A 578 -41.15 -26.98 -11.02
CA ALA A 578 -40.03 -27.09 -10.11
C ALA A 578 -40.43 -27.55 -8.70
N SER A 579 -41.51 -26.98 -8.15
CA SER A 579 -41.99 -27.30 -6.80
C SER A 579 -42.47 -28.75 -6.68
N THR A 580 -43.23 -29.24 -7.66
CA THR A 580 -43.68 -30.64 -7.71
C THR A 580 -42.53 -31.63 -7.89
N LEU A 581 -41.52 -31.30 -8.71
CA LEU A 581 -40.34 -32.15 -8.92
C LEU A 581 -39.45 -32.20 -7.68
N LEU A 582 -39.29 -31.08 -6.97
CA LEU A 582 -38.54 -31.02 -5.72
C LEU A 582 -39.22 -31.82 -4.60
N GLU A 583 -40.56 -31.85 -4.56
CA GLU A 583 -41.30 -32.72 -3.63
C GLU A 583 -41.12 -34.21 -3.95
N GLU A 584 -40.98 -34.59 -5.22
CA GLU A 584 -40.70 -35.97 -5.61
C GLU A 584 -39.26 -36.39 -5.27
N ILE A 585 -38.29 -35.52 -5.51
CA ILE A 585 -36.88 -35.73 -5.15
C ILE A 585 -36.73 -35.83 -3.62
N ALA A 586 -37.42 -34.97 -2.87
CA ALA A 586 -37.39 -34.98 -1.41
C ALA A 586 -37.94 -36.28 -0.77
N LYS A 587 -38.75 -37.05 -1.52
CA LYS A 587 -39.27 -38.35 -1.08
C LYS A 587 -38.33 -39.51 -1.40
N ASP A 588 -37.26 -39.28 -2.18
CA ASP A 588 -36.32 -40.33 -2.58
C ASP A 588 -35.41 -40.73 -1.43
N LYS A 589 -35.68 -41.91 -0.86
CA LYS A 589 -34.92 -42.45 0.27
C LYS A 589 -33.47 -42.76 -0.10
N VAL A 590 -33.23 -43.21 -1.34
CA VAL A 590 -31.89 -43.59 -1.80
C VAL A 590 -30.98 -42.37 -1.87
N LEU A 591 -31.50 -41.26 -2.38
CA LEU A 591 -30.77 -40.00 -2.42
C LEU A 591 -30.45 -39.48 -1.01
N LYS A 592 -31.44 -39.51 -0.11
CA LYS A 592 -31.24 -39.14 1.29
C LYS A 592 -30.17 -39.99 1.95
N ASP A 593 -30.21 -41.32 1.76
CA ASP A 593 -29.26 -42.25 2.36
C ASP A 593 -27.81 -41.97 1.89
N PHE A 594 -27.62 -41.60 0.62
CA PHE A 594 -26.31 -41.16 0.13
C PHE A 594 -25.82 -39.88 0.81
N TYR A 595 -26.70 -38.87 0.97
CA TYR A 595 -26.34 -37.64 1.69
C TYR A 595 -26.02 -37.90 3.16
N VAL A 596 -26.82 -38.71 3.85
CA VAL A 596 -26.56 -39.12 5.24
C VAL A 596 -25.18 -39.78 5.32
N HIS A 597 -24.87 -40.71 4.42
CA HIS A 597 -23.59 -41.42 4.41
C HIS A 597 -22.40 -40.48 4.23
N THR A 598 -22.41 -39.68 3.17
CA THR A 598 -21.29 -38.78 2.85
C THR A 598 -21.13 -37.69 3.92
N VAL A 599 -22.23 -37.05 4.37
CA VAL A 599 -22.17 -35.99 5.39
C VAL A 599 -21.64 -36.53 6.71
N MET A 600 -22.16 -37.66 7.20
CA MET A 600 -21.72 -38.20 8.48
C MET A 600 -20.28 -38.72 8.41
N THR A 601 -19.84 -39.23 7.26
CA THR A 601 -18.44 -39.61 7.04
C THR A 601 -17.53 -38.39 7.07
N CYS A 602 -17.88 -37.29 6.38
CA CYS A 602 -17.14 -36.02 6.47
C CYS A 602 -17.11 -35.47 7.89
N TYR A 603 -18.26 -35.46 8.59
CA TYR A 603 -18.35 -35.03 9.99
C TYR A 603 -17.43 -35.85 10.89
N PHE A 604 -17.41 -37.18 10.74
CA PHE A 604 -16.53 -38.07 11.49
C PHE A 604 -15.05 -37.80 11.19
N SER A 605 -14.68 -37.57 9.93
CA SER A 605 -13.31 -37.24 9.55
C SER A 605 -12.83 -35.88 10.11
N LEU A 606 -13.74 -34.91 10.28
CA LEU A 606 -13.42 -33.58 10.82
C LEU A 606 -13.34 -33.55 12.35
N ILE A 607 -14.20 -34.30 13.05
CA ILE A 607 -14.27 -34.29 14.53
C ILE A 607 -13.45 -35.43 15.18
N GLY A 608 -13.39 -36.61 14.56
CA GLY A 608 -12.67 -37.78 15.06
C GLY A 608 -13.56 -38.84 15.74
N ILE A 609 -12.89 -39.79 16.41
CA ILE A 609 -13.41 -41.13 16.75
C ILE A 609 -14.42 -41.13 17.92
N ASP A 610 -14.41 -40.11 18.78
CA ASP A 610 -15.31 -40.05 19.95
C ASP A 610 -16.18 -38.80 19.90
N ASN A 611 -17.45 -38.91 20.33
CA ASN A 611 -18.38 -37.78 20.56
C ASN A 611 -17.87 -36.74 21.60
N VAL A 612 -16.59 -36.73 21.92
CA VAL A 612 -15.88 -35.78 22.75
C VAL A 612 -15.93 -34.40 22.11
N VAL A 613 -16.16 -33.38 22.94
CA VAL A 613 -16.22 -31.98 22.51
C VAL A 613 -14.85 -31.60 21.92
N PRO A 614 -14.77 -31.07 20.68
CA PRO A 614 -13.48 -30.74 20.08
C PRO A 614 -12.78 -29.69 20.93
N SER A 615 -11.49 -29.88 21.19
CA SER A 615 -10.72 -28.86 21.88
C SER A 615 -10.51 -27.63 20.98
N PRO A 616 -10.27 -26.44 21.55
CA PRO A 616 -9.97 -25.24 20.77
C PRO A 616 -8.78 -25.42 19.82
N GLY A 617 -7.73 -26.12 20.27
CA GLY A 617 -6.59 -26.49 19.44
C GLY A 617 -6.93 -27.49 18.34
N HIS A 618 -7.94 -28.34 18.54
CA HIS A 618 -8.48 -29.18 17.48
C HIS A 618 -9.15 -28.34 16.38
N ILE A 619 -9.97 -27.37 16.77
CA ILE A 619 -10.62 -26.44 15.84
C ILE A 619 -9.61 -25.68 15.00
N LEU A 620 -8.57 -25.13 15.63
CA LEU A 620 -7.50 -24.43 14.93
C LEU A 620 -6.79 -25.34 13.92
N ARG A 621 -6.44 -26.58 14.30
CA ARG A 621 -5.77 -27.53 13.40
C ARG A 621 -6.63 -27.87 12.18
N VAL A 622 -7.90 -28.19 12.39
CA VAL A 622 -8.81 -28.51 11.28
C VAL A 622 -9.07 -27.29 10.41
N PHE A 623 -9.21 -26.09 10.99
CA PHE A 623 -9.32 -24.83 10.22
C PHE A 623 -8.12 -24.62 9.28
N ASN A 624 -6.92 -24.96 9.75
CA ASN A 624 -5.66 -24.94 9.01
C ASN A 624 -5.51 -26.11 8.00
N GLY A 625 -6.51 -26.98 7.90
CA GLY A 625 -6.50 -28.13 6.98
C GLY A 625 -5.83 -29.39 7.54
N VAL A 626 -5.42 -29.39 8.81
CA VAL A 626 -4.82 -30.55 9.48
C VAL A 626 -5.92 -31.36 10.18
N LEU A 627 -6.30 -32.47 9.57
CA LEU A 627 -7.35 -33.35 10.09
C LEU A 627 -6.83 -34.30 11.19
N PRO A 628 -7.68 -34.70 12.16
CA PRO A 628 -7.34 -35.75 13.11
C PRO A 628 -7.22 -37.11 12.42
N TRP A 629 -6.47 -38.02 13.04
CA TRP A 629 -6.48 -39.42 12.63
C TRP A 629 -7.88 -40.02 12.85
N SER A 630 -8.45 -40.58 11.79
CA SER A 630 -9.73 -41.29 11.81
C SER A 630 -9.72 -42.39 10.74
N GLY A 631 -10.57 -43.40 10.89
CA GLY A 631 -10.70 -44.49 9.89
C GLY A 631 -11.17 -44.02 8.52
N ALA A 632 -11.72 -42.80 8.40
CA ALA A 632 -12.19 -42.19 7.16
C ALA A 632 -11.32 -41.00 6.70
N LEU A 633 -10.15 -40.80 7.34
CA LEU A 633 -9.22 -39.73 7.00
C LEU A 633 -8.69 -39.90 5.57
N ASP A 634 -8.11 -41.06 5.28
CA ASP A 634 -7.49 -41.36 3.98
C ASP A 634 -8.51 -41.25 2.84
N TRP A 635 -9.75 -41.68 3.09
CA TRP A 635 -10.84 -41.54 2.14
C TRP A 635 -11.16 -40.06 1.83
N LEU A 636 -11.21 -39.19 2.84
CA LEU A 636 -11.51 -37.78 2.62
C LEU A 636 -10.34 -37.06 1.93
N THR A 637 -9.09 -37.36 2.32
CA THR A 637 -7.90 -36.72 1.74
C THR A 637 -7.62 -37.15 0.30
N GLU A 638 -7.96 -38.38 -0.08
CA GLU A 638 -7.92 -38.83 -1.49
C GLU A 638 -8.91 -38.07 -2.37
N LYS A 639 -10.04 -37.63 -1.82
CA LYS A 639 -11.09 -36.88 -2.54
C LYS A 639 -10.90 -35.37 -2.37
N THR A 640 -9.95 -34.81 -3.11
CA THR A 640 -9.54 -33.38 -3.01
C THR A 640 -10.71 -32.38 -3.04
N GLU A 641 -11.65 -32.54 -3.98
CA GLU A 641 -12.83 -31.67 -4.08
C GLU A 641 -13.74 -31.78 -2.84
N LEU A 642 -14.01 -32.99 -2.37
CA LEU A 642 -14.82 -33.22 -1.17
C LEU A 642 -14.12 -32.71 0.08
N PHE A 643 -12.81 -32.90 0.18
CA PHE A 643 -11.98 -32.35 1.26
C PHE A 643 -12.08 -30.82 1.32
N HIS A 644 -11.95 -30.13 0.19
CA HIS A 644 -12.10 -28.68 0.15
C HIS A 644 -13.51 -28.21 0.53
N LEU A 645 -14.56 -28.93 0.13
CA LEU A 645 -15.94 -28.63 0.53
C LEU A 645 -16.18 -28.88 2.03
N ALA A 646 -15.66 -29.99 2.57
CA ALA A 646 -15.74 -30.32 3.99
C ALA A 646 -14.98 -29.29 4.85
N LEU A 647 -13.79 -28.88 4.40
CA LEU A 647 -13.01 -27.83 5.05
C LEU A 647 -13.72 -26.47 4.99
N LYS A 648 -14.33 -26.13 3.84
CA LYS A 648 -15.16 -24.92 3.71
C LYS A 648 -16.36 -24.96 4.67
N ALA A 649 -17.04 -26.10 4.80
CA ALA A 649 -18.13 -26.28 5.75
C ALA A 649 -17.67 -26.08 7.20
N PHE A 650 -16.50 -26.62 7.54
CA PHE A 650 -15.90 -26.43 8.87
C PHE A 650 -15.62 -24.96 9.15
N ARG A 651 -15.03 -24.24 8.19
CA ARG A 651 -14.74 -22.81 8.29
C ARG A 651 -16.01 -21.96 8.42
N TYR A 652 -17.06 -22.29 7.67
CA TYR A 652 -18.37 -21.60 7.75
C TYR A 652 -19.02 -21.84 9.11
N THR A 653 -18.96 -23.07 9.63
CA THR A 653 -19.47 -23.39 10.98
C THR A 653 -18.73 -22.61 12.06
N LEU A 654 -17.40 -22.45 11.94
CA LEU A 654 -16.63 -21.65 12.88
C LEU A 654 -17.06 -20.19 12.85
N LYS A 655 -17.22 -19.61 11.65
CA LYS A 655 -17.71 -18.23 11.51
C LYS A 655 -19.11 -18.07 12.08
N LEU A 656 -20.00 -19.04 11.84
CA LEU A 656 -21.34 -19.08 12.40
C LEU A 656 -21.34 -19.09 13.93
N MET A 657 -20.46 -19.87 14.55
CA MET A 657 -20.30 -19.91 16.00
C MET A 657 -19.85 -18.55 16.56
N VAL A 658 -18.91 -17.87 15.88
CA VAL A 658 -18.46 -16.52 16.26
C VAL A 658 -19.58 -15.50 16.10
N ASP A 659 -20.35 -15.58 15.02
CA ASP A 659 -21.47 -14.67 14.75
C ASP A 659 -22.62 -14.89 15.75
N LYS A 660 -22.97 -16.13 16.07
CA LYS A 660 -23.97 -16.44 17.10
C LYS A 660 -23.59 -15.89 18.47
N ALA A 661 -22.31 -16.00 18.82
CA ALA A 661 -21.81 -15.44 20.08
C ALA A 661 -21.84 -13.90 20.09
N SER A 662 -21.76 -13.25 18.93
CA SER A 662 -21.70 -11.79 18.81
C SER A 662 -23.06 -11.13 18.58
N LEU A 663 -23.92 -11.74 17.76
CA LEU A 663 -25.19 -11.20 17.27
C LEU A 663 -26.41 -11.84 17.96
N GLY A 664 -26.24 -13.01 18.59
CA GLY A 664 -27.32 -13.77 19.23
C GLY A 664 -27.60 -15.11 18.54
N ALA A 665 -28.45 -15.93 19.16
CA ALA A 665 -28.83 -17.23 18.61
C ALA A 665 -29.71 -17.07 17.36
N ILE A 666 -29.58 -18.01 16.42
CA ILE A 666 -30.39 -18.05 15.20
C ILE A 666 -31.78 -18.57 15.54
N GLU A 667 -32.81 -17.82 15.14
CA GLU A 667 -34.21 -18.09 15.48
C GLU A 667 -34.84 -19.14 14.56
N ASP A 668 -34.52 -19.13 13.26
CA ASP A 668 -35.14 -20.01 12.27
C ASP A 668 -34.22 -20.55 11.16
N PHE A 669 -34.75 -21.48 10.35
CA PHE A 669 -34.02 -22.05 9.20
C PHE A 669 -33.81 -21.04 8.07
N THR A 670 -34.66 -20.03 7.97
CA THR A 670 -34.55 -18.98 6.94
C THR A 670 -33.35 -18.08 7.20
N GLU A 671 -33.15 -17.69 8.45
CA GLU A 671 -32.03 -16.91 8.94
C GLU A 671 -30.72 -17.69 8.78
N LEU A 672 -30.70 -18.98 9.13
CA LEU A 672 -29.52 -19.84 8.90
C LEU A 672 -29.16 -19.90 7.41
N ALA A 673 -30.15 -20.12 6.52
CA ALA A 673 -29.90 -20.16 5.08
C ALA A 673 -29.39 -18.82 4.54
N SER A 674 -29.97 -17.71 5.01
CA SER A 674 -29.56 -16.36 4.62
C SER A 674 -28.12 -16.05 5.04
N CYS A 675 -27.74 -16.47 6.26
CA CYS A 675 -26.37 -16.33 6.76
C CYS A 675 -25.37 -17.14 5.92
N LEU A 676 -25.72 -18.37 5.52
CA LEU A 676 -24.86 -19.18 4.66
C LEU A 676 -24.77 -18.65 3.22
N ASP A 677 -25.86 -18.09 2.69
CA ASP A 677 -25.86 -17.38 1.40
C ASP A 677 -24.92 -16.16 1.45
N GLU A 678 -24.95 -15.37 2.53
CA GLU A 678 -24.02 -14.25 2.76
C GLU A 678 -22.56 -14.73 2.82
N TYR A 679 -22.29 -15.84 3.52
CA TYR A 679 -20.94 -16.39 3.58
C TYR A 679 -20.43 -16.84 2.20
N GLU A 680 -21.32 -17.29 1.32
CA GLU A 680 -20.96 -17.66 -0.05
C GLU A 680 -20.63 -16.43 -0.90
N SER A 681 -21.51 -15.41 -0.88
CA SER A 681 -21.38 -14.23 -1.73
C SER A 681 -20.33 -13.25 -1.24
N ASP A 682 -20.34 -12.92 0.05
CA ASP A 682 -19.71 -11.71 0.57
C ASP A 682 -18.46 -12.00 1.41
N TRP A 683 -18.29 -13.22 1.91
CA TRP A 683 -17.16 -13.60 2.79
C TRP A 683 -16.12 -14.53 2.14
N TYR A 684 -14.83 -14.24 2.32
CA TYR A 684 -13.78 -15.27 2.20
C TYR A 684 -13.36 -15.73 3.58
N ILE A 685 -13.49 -17.03 3.85
CA ILE A 685 -13.17 -17.62 5.16
C ILE A 685 -12.05 -18.63 4.95
N GLY A 686 -10.85 -18.34 5.45
CA GLY A 686 -9.66 -19.14 5.18
C GLY A 686 -8.41 -18.63 5.87
N LEU A 687 -7.24 -19.07 5.40
CA LEU A 687 -5.96 -18.68 5.99
C LEU A 687 -5.42 -17.44 5.31
N VAL A 688 -4.75 -16.57 6.08
CA VAL A 688 -4.04 -15.40 5.54
C VAL A 688 -2.91 -15.80 4.58
N SER A 689 -2.32 -16.99 4.77
CA SER A 689 -1.28 -17.55 3.92
C SER A 689 -1.80 -18.14 2.60
N ASP A 690 -3.11 -18.34 2.45
CA ASP A 690 -3.70 -18.92 1.23
C ASP A 690 -3.56 -17.96 0.04
N GLU A 691 -3.20 -18.44 -1.15
CA GLU A 691 -3.22 -17.62 -2.37
C GLU A 691 -4.64 -17.09 -2.67
N LYS A 692 -5.67 -17.90 -2.38
CA LYS A 692 -7.08 -17.49 -2.51
C LYS A 692 -7.46 -16.32 -1.60
N TRP A 693 -6.76 -16.10 -0.48
CA TRP A 693 -6.94 -14.91 0.37
C TRP A 693 -6.46 -13.66 -0.37
N LYS A 694 -5.29 -13.74 -1.00
CA LYS A 694 -4.74 -12.63 -1.82
C LYS A 694 -5.65 -12.35 -3.01
N GLU A 695 -6.14 -13.38 -3.70
CA GLU A 695 -7.10 -13.24 -4.79
C GLU A 695 -8.40 -12.57 -4.33
N ALA A 696 -8.94 -12.95 -3.17
CA ALA A 696 -10.15 -12.36 -2.61
C ALA A 696 -9.98 -10.86 -2.28
N ILE A 697 -8.81 -10.45 -1.78
CA ILE A 697 -8.47 -9.04 -1.56
C ILE A 697 -8.42 -8.28 -2.89
N LEU A 698 -7.74 -8.82 -3.89
CA LEU A 698 -7.63 -8.18 -5.21
C LEU A 698 -8.96 -8.10 -5.96
N GLN A 699 -9.86 -9.05 -5.71
CA GLN A 699 -11.24 -9.07 -6.22
C GLN A 699 -12.18 -8.19 -5.40
N GLU A 700 -11.67 -7.48 -4.38
CA GLU A 700 -12.46 -6.60 -3.52
C GLU A 700 -13.66 -7.30 -2.85
N LYS A 701 -13.46 -8.54 -2.40
CA LYS A 701 -14.51 -9.28 -1.67
C LYS A 701 -14.90 -8.52 -0.39
N PRO A 702 -16.19 -8.28 -0.08
CA PRO A 702 -16.61 -7.38 1.00
C PRO A 702 -15.98 -7.68 2.36
N CYS A 703 -15.94 -8.95 2.76
CA CYS A 703 -15.45 -9.38 4.06
C CYS A 703 -14.50 -10.57 3.96
N LEU A 704 -13.49 -10.63 4.83
CA LEU A 704 -12.62 -11.78 5.00
C LEU A 704 -12.48 -12.15 6.48
N PHE A 705 -12.37 -13.44 6.78
CA PHE A 705 -12.17 -13.96 8.13
C PHE A 705 -11.08 -15.03 8.18
N SER A 706 -10.14 -14.88 9.11
CA SER A 706 -9.15 -15.90 9.45
C SER A 706 -9.11 -16.14 10.95
N LEU A 707 -8.94 -17.40 11.34
CA LEU A 707 -8.61 -17.80 12.71
C LEU A 707 -7.07 -17.80 12.89
N GLY A 708 -6.60 -17.37 14.05
CA GLY A 708 -5.21 -17.39 14.46
C GLY A 708 -5.05 -17.79 15.93
N TYR A 709 -3.80 -17.98 16.35
CA TYR A 709 -3.42 -18.25 17.73
C TYR A 709 -2.16 -17.46 18.07
N ASP A 710 -2.22 -16.70 19.15
CA ASP A 710 -1.09 -15.95 19.67
C ASP A 710 -0.42 -16.79 20.78
N PRO A 711 0.78 -17.36 20.56
CA PRO A 711 1.46 -18.17 21.55
C PRO A 711 1.96 -17.37 22.76
N ASN A 712 2.24 -16.08 22.59
CA ASN A 712 2.75 -15.22 23.66
C ASN A 712 1.66 -14.92 24.70
N MET A 713 0.46 -14.64 24.20
CA MET A 713 -0.70 -14.36 25.03
C MET A 713 -1.50 -15.63 25.38
N GLY A 714 -1.26 -16.74 24.67
CA GLY A 714 -2.00 -17.99 24.84
C GLY A 714 -3.47 -17.90 24.43
N VAL A 715 -3.82 -17.00 23.50
CA VAL A 715 -5.21 -16.71 23.11
C VAL A 715 -5.48 -17.01 21.64
N TYR A 716 -6.70 -17.44 21.35
CA TYR A 716 -7.18 -17.57 19.98
C TYR A 716 -7.67 -16.22 19.47
N THR A 717 -7.32 -15.88 18.23
CA THR A 717 -7.64 -14.59 17.62
C THR A 717 -8.43 -14.77 16.33
N GLY A 718 -9.37 -13.87 16.06
CA GLY A 718 -10.09 -13.76 14.80
C GLY A 718 -9.69 -12.49 14.10
N ARG A 719 -9.17 -12.59 12.88
CA ARG A 719 -8.86 -11.43 12.02
C ARG A 719 -10.01 -11.25 11.03
N VAL A 720 -10.68 -10.10 11.10
CA VAL A 720 -11.76 -9.71 10.19
C VAL A 720 -11.28 -8.54 9.34
N LEU A 721 -11.33 -8.69 8.02
CA LEU A 721 -11.14 -7.59 7.09
C LEU A 721 -12.49 -7.18 6.51
N THR A 722 -12.79 -5.87 6.51
CA THR A 722 -14.03 -5.34 5.91
C THR A 722 -13.69 -4.24 4.91
N LEU A 723 -14.16 -4.36 3.68
CA LEU A 723 -13.94 -3.38 2.62
C LEU A 723 -14.90 -2.21 2.75
N GLN A 724 -14.38 -1.01 2.98
CA GLN A 724 -15.18 0.20 3.16
C GLN A 724 -14.49 1.41 2.53
N GLU A 725 -15.23 2.49 2.34
CA GLU A 725 -14.66 3.78 1.97
C GLU A 725 -14.19 4.50 3.24
N LEU A 726 -12.87 4.59 3.42
CA LEU A 726 -12.23 5.08 4.64
C LEU A 726 -11.32 6.28 4.34
N LEU A 727 -11.10 7.09 5.35
CA LEU A 727 -10.41 8.36 5.22
C LEU A 727 -8.91 8.17 5.50
N ILE A 728 -8.07 8.41 4.48
CA ILE A 728 -6.61 8.44 4.61
C ILE A 728 -6.17 9.87 4.86
N GLN A 729 -5.49 10.11 5.97
CA GLN A 729 -4.90 11.42 6.28
C GLN A 729 -3.59 11.56 5.51
N VAL A 730 -3.38 12.70 4.84
CA VAL A 730 -2.19 12.94 4.02
C VAL A 730 -1.51 14.25 4.42
N GLY A 731 -0.20 14.17 4.63
CA GLY A 731 0.67 15.30 4.88
C GLY A 731 1.83 15.37 3.89
N LYS A 732 2.38 16.57 3.70
CA LYS A 732 3.56 16.85 2.90
C LYS A 732 4.80 16.85 3.76
N LEU A 733 5.84 16.17 3.31
CA LEU A 733 7.14 16.15 3.99
C LEU A 733 8.04 17.28 3.46
N ASN A 734 8.90 17.81 4.34
CA ASN A 734 9.99 18.67 3.91
C ASN A 734 10.94 17.87 3.00
N ALA A 735 10.96 18.23 1.70
CA ALA A 735 11.76 17.53 0.70
C ALA A 735 13.26 17.54 1.01
N GLU A 736 13.76 18.58 1.69
CA GLU A 736 15.17 18.63 2.08
C GLU A 736 15.49 17.66 3.20
N ALA A 737 14.57 17.44 4.14
CA ALA A 737 14.75 16.44 5.19
C ALA A 737 14.92 15.04 4.61
N VAL A 738 14.05 14.67 3.66
CA VAL A 738 14.13 13.39 2.94
C VAL A 738 15.45 13.27 2.17
N ARG A 739 15.79 14.27 1.36
CA ARG A 739 17.04 14.28 0.57
C ARG A 739 18.28 14.24 1.46
N GLY A 740 18.28 14.97 2.57
CA GLY A 740 19.38 15.02 3.54
C GLY A 740 19.59 13.67 4.22
N GLN A 741 18.51 13.02 4.65
CA GLN A 741 18.56 11.69 5.27
C GLN A 741 19.00 10.61 4.29
N TRP A 742 18.45 10.56 3.08
CA TRP A 742 18.87 9.61 2.05
C TRP A 742 20.33 9.83 1.60
N ALA A 743 20.77 11.08 1.55
CA ALA A 743 22.17 11.41 1.29
C ALA A 743 23.08 10.96 2.44
N ASN A 744 22.66 11.15 3.70
CA ASN A 744 23.38 10.68 4.87
C ASN A 744 23.45 9.15 4.90
N LEU A 745 22.35 8.46 4.61
CA LEU A 745 22.26 7.00 4.52
C LEU A 745 23.22 6.44 3.46
N SER A 746 23.20 7.02 2.25
CA SER A 746 24.17 6.66 1.21
C SER A 746 25.61 6.90 1.66
N TRP A 747 25.86 7.99 2.41
CA TRP A 747 27.19 8.33 2.86
C TRP A 747 27.70 7.37 3.94
N GLU A 748 26.86 7.02 4.91
CA GLU A 748 27.14 6.05 5.96
C GLU A 748 27.47 4.66 5.37
N LEU A 749 26.66 4.20 4.40
CA LEU A 749 26.86 2.92 3.76
C LEU A 749 28.13 2.88 2.89
N LEU A 750 28.34 3.88 2.03
CA LEU A 750 29.40 3.85 1.02
C LEU A 750 30.76 4.35 1.52
N TYR A 751 30.78 5.35 2.42
CA TYR A 751 32.03 6.01 2.85
C TYR A 751 32.41 5.69 4.28
N ALA A 752 31.44 5.50 5.17
CA ALA A 752 31.73 5.09 6.55
C ALA A 752 31.77 3.55 6.70
N THR A 753 31.52 2.81 5.62
CA THR A 753 31.53 1.33 5.55
C THR A 753 30.79 0.70 6.73
N ASN A 754 29.63 1.26 7.07
CA ASN A 754 28.80 0.73 8.15
C ASN A 754 28.11 -0.55 7.67
N ASP A 755 28.49 -1.66 8.29
CA ASP A 755 28.09 -3.05 8.02
C ASP A 755 26.99 -3.56 8.97
N ASP A 756 26.53 -2.71 9.89
CA ASP A 756 25.41 -2.99 10.80
C ASP A 756 24.06 -2.71 10.12
N GLU A 757 23.33 -3.79 9.79
CA GLU A 757 22.02 -3.76 9.14
C GLU A 757 20.90 -3.23 10.07
N GLU A 758 20.98 -3.46 11.38
CA GLU A 758 19.96 -3.04 12.35
C GLU A 758 20.07 -1.55 12.72
N ARG A 759 21.25 -0.94 12.54
CA ARG A 759 21.47 0.47 12.88
C ARG A 759 20.51 1.44 12.17
N TYR A 760 19.98 1.05 11.01
CA TYR A 760 19.06 1.88 10.25
C TYR A 760 17.64 1.92 10.83
N SER A 761 17.24 0.92 11.63
CA SER A 761 15.91 0.79 12.25
C SER A 761 15.88 1.12 13.75
N ILE A 762 17.03 1.29 14.41
CA ILE A 762 17.13 1.52 15.88
C ILE A 762 17.17 3.01 16.28
N GLN A 763 17.33 3.94 15.33
CA GLN A 763 17.50 5.38 15.63
C GLN A 763 16.23 6.20 15.34
N ALA A 764 15.17 5.96 16.12
CA ALA A 764 13.93 6.74 16.01
C ALA A 764 14.18 8.24 16.21
N HIS A 765 13.68 9.04 15.27
CA HIS A 765 13.67 10.49 15.35
C HIS A 765 12.27 11.04 15.04
N PRO A 766 11.38 11.18 16.03
CA PRO A 766 9.97 11.50 15.83
C PRO A 766 9.69 12.78 15.01
N LEU A 767 10.49 13.84 15.19
CA LEU A 767 10.33 15.09 14.42
C LEU A 767 10.84 15.03 12.97
N LEU A 768 11.72 14.08 12.66
CA LEU A 768 12.34 13.91 11.35
C LEU A 768 11.82 12.70 10.59
N LEU A 769 11.06 11.81 11.26
CA LEU A 769 10.53 10.56 10.72
C LEU A 769 11.63 9.75 10.02
N ARG A 770 12.78 9.60 10.70
CA ARG A 770 14.01 9.07 10.09
C ARG A 770 13.82 7.64 9.62
N ASN A 771 13.28 6.78 10.49
CA ASN A 771 13.11 5.37 10.16
C ASN A 771 12.10 5.18 9.04
N LEU A 772 10.94 5.86 9.11
CA LEU A 772 9.93 5.83 8.04
C LEU A 772 10.50 6.32 6.70
N THR A 773 11.31 7.38 6.73
CA THR A 773 11.96 7.92 5.53
C THR A 773 13.03 6.99 4.99
N VAL A 774 13.81 6.34 5.85
CA VAL A 774 14.81 5.34 5.45
C VAL A 774 14.13 4.14 4.80
N GLN A 775 13.08 3.61 5.42
CA GLN A 775 12.31 2.49 4.87
C GLN A 775 11.71 2.81 3.49
N ALA A 776 11.24 4.04 3.28
CA ALA A 776 10.70 4.50 2.00
C ALA A 776 11.74 4.64 0.87
N ALA A 777 13.04 4.61 1.16
CA ALA A 777 14.10 4.68 0.15
C ALA A 777 14.08 3.44 -0.76
N ASP A 778 14.63 3.53 -1.98
CA ASP A 778 14.73 2.35 -2.83
C ASP A 778 15.81 1.37 -2.30
N PRO A 779 15.60 0.05 -2.44
CA PRO A 779 16.65 -0.94 -2.23
C PRO A 779 17.91 -0.61 -3.07
N PRO A 780 19.12 -0.79 -2.52
CA PRO A 780 19.45 -1.46 -1.25
C PRO A 780 19.46 -0.54 -0.02
N LEU A 781 19.05 0.73 -0.15
CA LEU A 781 19.10 1.69 0.96
C LEU A 781 17.89 1.56 1.90
N GLY A 782 16.71 1.37 1.32
CA GLY A 782 15.46 1.14 2.05
C GLY A 782 14.84 -0.19 1.69
N TYR A 783 13.68 -0.46 2.29
CA TYR A 783 12.98 -1.74 2.20
C TYR A 783 11.45 -1.54 2.16
N PRO A 784 10.91 -0.79 1.17
CA PRO A 784 9.48 -0.64 1.01
C PRO A 784 8.88 -1.97 0.54
N ILE A 785 7.78 -2.42 1.15
CA ILE A 785 7.15 -3.71 0.80
C ILE A 785 6.33 -3.64 -0.49
N TYR A 786 5.92 -2.44 -0.88
CA TYR A 786 5.23 -2.18 -2.13
C TYR A 786 5.82 -0.96 -2.83
N SER A 787 5.92 -1.01 -4.16
CA SER A 787 6.25 0.15 -5.00
C SER A 787 5.48 0.07 -6.30
N SER A 788 4.65 1.08 -6.58
CA SER A 788 3.88 1.13 -7.81
C SER A 788 4.79 1.43 -9.00
N LYS A 789 4.41 0.95 -10.19
CA LYS A 789 4.91 1.54 -11.44
C LYS A 789 4.56 3.04 -11.48
N PRO A 790 5.22 3.86 -12.31
CA PRO A 790 4.84 5.25 -12.50
C PRO A 790 3.36 5.37 -12.88
N LEU A 791 2.59 6.10 -12.07
CA LEU A 791 1.17 6.34 -12.27
C LEU A 791 1.00 7.77 -12.81
N SER A 792 0.49 7.89 -14.03
CA SER A 792 0.18 9.19 -14.64
C SER A 792 -1.24 9.60 -14.28
N ILE A 793 -1.38 10.63 -13.47
CA ILE A 793 -2.66 11.22 -13.05
C ILE A 793 -2.98 12.41 -13.96
N HIS A 794 -4.16 12.43 -14.56
CA HIS A 794 -4.66 13.58 -15.33
C HIS A 794 -5.31 14.60 -14.40
N LEU A 795 -4.85 15.85 -14.46
CA LEU A 795 -5.29 16.90 -13.53
C LEU A 795 -6.59 17.61 -13.97
N TYR A 796 -7.00 17.44 -15.22
CA TYR A 796 -8.14 18.13 -15.86
C TYR A 796 -8.90 17.21 -16.81
#